data_AF-A0A2G6E981-F1
#
_entry.id   AF-A0A2G6E981-F1
#
_cell.length_a   1.000
_cell.length_b   1.000
_cell.length_c   1.000
_cell.angle_alpha   90.00
_cell.angle_beta   90.00
_cell.angle_gamma   90.00
#
_symmetry.space_group_name_H-M   'P 1'
#
loop_
_entity.id
_entity.type
_entity.pdbx_description
1 polymer ?
#
loop_
_entity_poly.entity_id
_entity_poly.type
_entity_poly.pdbx_seq_one_letter_code
_entity_poly.pdbx_strand_id
1 'polypeptide(L)'
;MLFLHETADIKELVEEVHEHMLKDLSEAQLQERYVEPILRGNPSFRQAEKGASVWKLTEGNKVNDSVYEVFRKYRAPLSERQVLNRLAKVEHMAGKITLTLDLKNDARFSDLEGGKYWILNEWVVVNEYARSILLKIKSGLSEKDLLARIVHEFHVDEELAVFIPKLDLRFVKKEGKWTLKRFIEQKTKLRPSRIERLYQYLLKIERALSSEELTSSVLNMPASSTDVDEKLMSDPRFVREEGLWGLRLWSEKPQELLDAEEALGISSRLSKEEDRLAEPNVDFSFDDALAEAVAEHEAETLREPEDLESPVAALSEAAPPEDEYASESEDIEEQAEESEMIEDDLRSKVIDFLQDAFQLEGVTYDADLVNQFVHSEEREEIFSRFIHDHYLNPAKGRSVTNISTIKFMGHLAEPTLNDKILDPCCGTGASLLQILETFDEQLQEAEWTERDCTLRYELRNGQFYFVQLTDEEREFFDVPLEDEVARWMPILRFCRQRQLTGVDIDRFAHRSSALAVAIQGFPEVVLHQENALTSNKLGSSAYDIVLGDPPVHGDSPISFLRRALLLAKPGGKILLLLPDDMFEYGRIKNTTLRNQLVSQTIVKAVIRMPEAEDGSRQTLLYCLRKHHDAEQESDVFIGEIDGFDGLAALVEVLEAPELSMTVTDEVIDGRVVNYILSSYQRSAYNLLLEGLRSGVLSGKVCHVNEWNQGRRLPEVENENEYVLS
;
A
#
# COMPACT_ATOMS: atom_id res chain seq x y z
N MET A 1 14.12 4.43 -22.94
CA MET A 1 14.15 3.31 -23.91
C MET A 1 14.53 3.93 -25.25
N LEU A 2 15.71 3.65 -25.81
CA LEU A 2 16.18 4.27 -27.06
C LEU A 2 15.41 3.69 -28.25
N PHE A 3 14.66 4.51 -28.99
CA PHE A 3 13.93 4.09 -30.19
C PHE A 3 14.78 4.30 -31.44
N LEU A 4 15.38 3.22 -31.95
CA LEU A 4 16.19 3.25 -33.17
C LEU A 4 15.34 2.93 -34.41
N HIS A 5 15.16 3.92 -35.30
CA HIS A 5 14.38 3.79 -36.54
C HIS A 5 15.11 3.04 -37.68
N GLU A 6 15.77 1.92 -37.37
CA GLU A 6 16.65 1.07 -38.21
C GLU A 6 18.15 1.39 -38.06
N THR A 7 18.56 2.64 -38.22
CA THR A 7 19.95 3.10 -38.01
C THR A 7 19.97 4.46 -37.34
N ALA A 8 20.86 4.68 -36.38
CA ALA A 8 21.16 6.03 -35.88
C ALA A 8 22.66 6.20 -35.68
N ASP A 9 23.13 7.44 -35.82
CA ASP A 9 24.47 7.80 -35.42
C ASP A 9 24.54 7.84 -33.88
N ILE A 10 25.66 7.38 -33.32
CA ILE A 10 25.84 7.39 -31.87
C ILE A 10 25.78 8.80 -31.28
N LYS A 11 26.17 9.82 -32.04
CA LYS A 11 26.05 11.21 -31.60
C LYS A 11 24.59 11.63 -31.44
N GLU A 12 23.73 11.27 -32.38
CA GLU A 12 22.29 11.56 -32.29
C GLU A 12 21.68 10.89 -31.05
N LEU A 13 22.05 9.63 -30.78
CA LEU A 13 21.60 8.92 -29.57
C LEU A 13 22.12 9.56 -28.29
N VAL A 14 23.36 10.05 -28.29
CA VAL A 14 23.97 10.74 -27.15
C VAL A 14 23.29 12.08 -26.91
N GLU A 15 23.04 12.86 -27.95
CA GLU A 15 22.30 14.13 -27.89
C GLU A 15 20.89 13.90 -27.33
N GLU A 16 20.17 12.89 -27.80
CA GLU A 16 18.81 12.57 -27.34
C GLU A 16 18.79 12.14 -25.86
N VAL A 17 19.77 11.33 -25.42
CA VAL A 17 19.91 10.96 -24.00
C VAL A 17 20.33 12.15 -23.14
N HIS A 18 21.23 12.99 -23.64
CA HIS A 18 21.65 14.20 -22.96
C HIS A 18 20.47 15.16 -22.77
N GLU A 19 19.67 15.38 -23.81
CA GLU A 19 18.52 16.28 -23.78
C GLU A 19 17.40 15.80 -22.85
N HIS A 20 17.17 14.48 -22.77
CA HIS A 20 16.00 13.94 -22.07
C HIS A 20 16.27 13.27 -20.72
N MET A 21 17.49 12.81 -20.44
CA MET A 21 17.73 11.95 -19.26
C MET A 21 18.96 12.32 -18.42
N LEU A 22 19.99 12.98 -18.97
CA LEU A 22 21.29 13.15 -18.30
C LEU A 22 22.02 14.47 -18.69
N LYS A 23 21.36 15.63 -18.48
CA LYS A 23 21.87 16.97 -18.89
C LYS A 23 23.16 17.41 -18.18
N ASP A 24 23.49 16.81 -17.05
CA ASP A 24 24.62 17.24 -16.22
C ASP A 24 25.95 16.61 -16.65
N LEU A 25 25.90 15.62 -17.54
CA LEU A 25 27.08 14.94 -18.06
C LEU A 25 27.44 15.47 -19.44
N SER A 26 28.73 15.70 -19.69
CA SER A 26 29.15 16.03 -21.06
C SER A 26 28.80 14.89 -22.03
N GLU A 27 28.42 15.24 -23.26
CA GLU A 27 28.10 14.27 -24.32
C GLU A 27 29.18 13.18 -24.47
N ALA A 28 30.47 13.55 -24.32
CA ALA A 28 31.58 12.61 -24.37
C ALA A 28 31.53 11.56 -23.25
N GLN A 29 31.23 11.98 -22.02
CA GLN A 29 31.08 11.06 -20.87
C GLN A 29 29.84 10.17 -21.04
N LEU A 30 28.75 10.74 -21.55
CA LEU A 30 27.52 10.01 -21.87
C LEU A 30 27.73 8.90 -22.90
N GLN A 31 28.45 9.22 -23.98
CA GLN A 31 28.82 8.28 -25.03
C GLN A 31 29.64 7.11 -24.46
N GLU A 32 30.73 7.43 -23.75
CA GLU A 32 31.70 6.44 -23.28
C GLU A 32 31.15 5.56 -22.15
N ARG A 33 30.43 6.15 -21.19
CA ARG A 33 29.98 5.45 -19.98
C ARG A 33 28.64 4.74 -20.13
N TYR A 34 27.75 5.21 -21.00
CA TYR A 34 26.38 4.71 -21.07
C TYR A 34 26.00 4.21 -22.46
N VAL A 35 26.03 5.09 -23.48
CA VAL A 35 25.48 4.76 -24.80
C VAL A 35 26.28 3.65 -25.50
N GLU A 36 27.61 3.76 -25.60
CA GLU A 36 28.45 2.72 -26.21
C GLU A 36 28.39 1.37 -25.48
N PRO A 37 28.54 1.31 -24.14
CA PRO A 37 28.43 0.04 -23.42
C PRO A 37 27.07 -0.65 -23.59
N ILE A 38 25.96 0.10 -23.59
CA ILE A 38 24.62 -0.45 -23.79
C ILE A 38 24.48 -1.01 -25.21
N LEU A 39 24.89 -0.26 -26.23
CA LEU A 39 24.83 -0.70 -27.63
C LEU A 39 25.73 -1.91 -27.89
N ARG A 40 26.94 -1.95 -27.31
CA ARG A 40 27.86 -3.11 -27.41
C ARG A 40 27.39 -4.32 -26.62
N GLY A 41 26.77 -4.12 -25.47
CA GLY A 41 26.31 -5.18 -24.58
C GLY A 41 25.01 -5.84 -25.02
N ASN A 42 24.21 -5.16 -25.87
CA ASN A 42 22.92 -5.66 -26.30
C ASN A 42 22.99 -6.25 -27.73
N PRO A 43 22.70 -7.55 -27.91
CA PRO A 43 22.81 -8.24 -29.20
C PRO A 43 21.82 -7.74 -30.26
N SER A 44 20.85 -6.90 -29.89
CA SER A 44 19.89 -6.27 -30.80
C SER A 44 20.49 -5.13 -31.61
N PHE A 45 21.69 -4.67 -31.26
CA PHE A 45 22.40 -3.62 -31.98
C PHE A 45 23.70 -4.18 -32.56
N ARG A 46 23.99 -3.80 -33.81
CA ARG A 46 25.26 -4.07 -34.47
C ARG A 46 25.79 -2.80 -35.09
N GLN A 47 27.09 -2.61 -35.03
CA GLN A 47 27.75 -1.56 -35.79
C GLN A 47 27.53 -1.82 -37.29
N ALA A 48 27.08 -0.82 -38.04
CA ALA A 48 26.80 -0.95 -39.47
C ALA A 48 28.08 -1.31 -40.26
N GLU A 49 29.19 -0.69 -39.89
CA GLU A 49 30.55 -1.04 -40.30
C GLU A 49 31.49 -1.01 -39.08
N LYS A 50 32.53 -1.83 -39.10
CA LYS A 50 33.45 -1.97 -37.96
C LYS A 50 34.20 -0.65 -37.73
N GLY A 51 33.91 0.03 -36.63
CA GLY A 51 34.45 1.37 -36.33
C GLY A 51 33.61 2.55 -36.83
N ALA A 52 32.45 2.31 -37.42
CA ALA A 52 31.51 3.38 -37.74
C ALA A 52 30.76 3.85 -36.48
N SER A 53 30.45 5.14 -36.41
CA SER A 53 29.55 5.74 -35.40
C SER A 53 28.09 5.30 -35.58
N VAL A 54 27.76 4.68 -36.71
CA VAL A 54 26.40 4.28 -37.04
C VAL A 54 26.10 2.88 -36.50
N TRP A 55 25.08 2.81 -35.67
CA TRP A 55 24.54 1.56 -35.15
C TRP A 55 23.26 1.21 -35.88
N LYS A 56 23.15 -0.07 -36.25
CA LYS A 56 21.98 -0.64 -36.91
C LYS A 56 21.32 -1.62 -35.95
N LEU A 57 19.99 -1.56 -35.87
CA LEU A 57 19.25 -2.64 -35.25
C LEU A 57 19.50 -3.91 -36.07
N THR A 58 19.98 -4.99 -35.45
CA THR A 58 19.98 -6.30 -36.12
C THR A 58 18.56 -6.55 -36.61
N GLU A 59 18.39 -6.96 -37.88
CA GLU A 59 17.06 -7.35 -38.36
C GLU A 59 16.54 -8.39 -37.36
N GLY A 60 15.49 -8.03 -36.63
CA GLY A 60 14.87 -8.91 -35.67
C GLY A 60 14.47 -10.21 -36.35
N ASN A 61 14.26 -11.25 -35.57
CA ASN A 61 13.69 -12.46 -36.12
C ASN A 61 12.30 -12.13 -36.68
N LYS A 62 12.15 -12.02 -38.01
CA LYS A 62 10.86 -11.67 -38.66
C LYS A 62 9.73 -12.58 -38.22
N VAL A 63 10.06 -13.81 -37.83
CA VAL A 63 9.11 -14.75 -37.22
C VAL A 63 8.56 -14.20 -35.91
N ASN A 64 9.41 -13.63 -35.05
CA ASN A 64 8.99 -13.04 -33.79
C ASN A 64 8.09 -11.81 -33.98
N ASP A 65 8.24 -11.05 -35.06
CA ASP A 65 7.30 -9.97 -35.38
C ASP A 65 5.90 -10.53 -35.68
N SER A 66 5.84 -11.61 -36.47
CA SER A 66 4.59 -12.32 -36.70
C SER A 66 4.05 -12.97 -35.42
N VAL A 67 4.92 -13.42 -34.50
CA VAL A 67 4.51 -13.93 -33.17
C VAL A 67 3.91 -12.79 -32.35
N TYR A 68 4.52 -11.61 -32.35
CA TYR A 68 4.06 -10.43 -31.64
C TYR A 68 2.66 -10.03 -32.12
N GLU A 69 2.43 -10.01 -33.43
CA GLU A 69 1.10 -9.78 -34.02
C GLU A 69 0.08 -10.86 -33.63
N VAL A 70 0.51 -12.12 -33.51
CA VAL A 70 -0.34 -13.19 -32.96
C VAL A 70 -0.72 -12.89 -31.51
N PHE A 71 0.20 -12.44 -30.66
CA PHE A 71 -0.16 -12.08 -29.29
C PHE A 71 -1.12 -10.89 -29.23
N ARG A 72 -0.83 -9.80 -29.95
CA ARG A 72 -1.73 -8.62 -30.01
C ARG A 72 -3.14 -8.98 -30.47
N LYS A 73 -3.26 -9.87 -31.46
CA LYS A 73 -4.56 -10.31 -31.99
C LYS A 73 -5.38 -11.15 -31.01
N TYR A 74 -4.73 -12.04 -30.25
CA TYR A 74 -5.44 -13.00 -29.41
C TYR A 74 -5.57 -12.57 -27.94
N ARG A 75 -4.80 -11.57 -27.48
CA ARG A 75 -4.84 -11.00 -26.11
C ARG A 75 -4.95 -12.06 -25.02
N ALA A 76 -4.13 -13.10 -25.11
CA ALA A 76 -4.12 -14.21 -24.16
C ALA A 76 -2.72 -14.82 -24.07
N PRO A 77 -2.36 -15.43 -22.94
CA PRO A 77 -1.14 -16.23 -22.82
C PRO A 77 -1.23 -17.46 -23.72
N LEU A 78 -0.19 -17.71 -24.50
CA LEU A 78 -0.15 -18.78 -25.50
C LEU A 78 1.06 -19.68 -25.27
N SER A 79 0.86 -20.99 -25.41
CA SER A 79 2.01 -21.90 -25.48
C SER A 79 2.69 -21.81 -26.84
N GLU A 80 3.97 -22.18 -26.92
CA GLU A 80 4.75 -22.17 -28.17
C GLU A 80 4.02 -22.91 -29.31
N ARG A 81 3.45 -24.08 -29.01
CA ARG A 81 2.64 -24.86 -29.96
C ARG A 81 1.40 -24.10 -30.44
N GLN A 82 0.74 -23.34 -29.56
CA GLN A 82 -0.42 -22.53 -29.93
C GLN A 82 -0.03 -21.32 -30.78
N VAL A 83 1.13 -20.72 -30.53
CA VAL A 83 1.71 -19.66 -31.35
C VAL A 83 1.99 -20.19 -32.76
N LEU A 84 2.72 -21.30 -32.88
CA LEU A 84 3.01 -21.96 -34.17
C LEU A 84 1.74 -22.30 -34.96
N ASN A 85 0.72 -22.87 -34.29
CA ASN A 85 -0.55 -23.19 -34.93
C ASN A 85 -1.30 -21.95 -35.45
N ARG A 86 -1.13 -20.80 -34.81
CA ARG A 86 -1.76 -19.53 -35.21
C ARG A 86 -0.96 -18.85 -36.30
N LEU A 87 0.37 -18.82 -36.21
CA LEU A 87 1.26 -18.35 -37.28
C LEU A 87 0.98 -19.07 -38.60
N ALA A 88 0.84 -20.39 -38.56
CA ALA A 88 0.53 -21.19 -39.75
C ALA A 88 -0.79 -20.77 -40.43
N LYS A 89 -1.74 -20.21 -39.68
CA LYS A 89 -3.01 -19.69 -40.22
C LYS A 89 -2.89 -18.27 -40.76
N VAL A 90 -2.04 -17.44 -40.17
CA VAL A 90 -1.87 -16.02 -40.55
C VAL A 90 -1.03 -15.89 -41.82
N GLU A 91 0.07 -16.64 -41.94
CA GLU A 91 1.01 -16.45 -43.04
C GLU A 91 0.80 -17.40 -44.23
N HIS A 92 -0.28 -18.20 -44.24
CA HIS A 92 -0.52 -19.25 -45.24
C HIS A 92 0.70 -20.17 -45.47
N MET A 93 1.60 -20.31 -44.50
CA MET A 93 2.81 -21.13 -44.56
C MET A 93 2.52 -22.63 -44.37
N ALA A 94 1.47 -23.13 -45.03
CA ALA A 94 1.11 -24.54 -45.03
C ALA A 94 2.10 -25.34 -45.89
N GLY A 95 3.30 -25.58 -45.37
CA GLY A 95 4.25 -26.50 -45.98
C GLY A 95 5.70 -26.33 -45.54
N LYS A 96 6.17 -27.28 -44.72
CA LYS A 96 7.59 -27.72 -44.64
C LYS A 96 8.64 -26.83 -43.97
N ILE A 97 8.30 -25.84 -43.16
CA ILE A 97 9.31 -25.13 -42.35
C ILE A 97 9.20 -25.58 -40.89
N THR A 98 10.22 -26.28 -40.39
CA THR A 98 10.48 -26.44 -38.95
C THR A 98 10.90 -25.10 -38.38
N LEU A 99 9.91 -24.26 -38.04
CA LEU A 99 10.12 -23.01 -37.32
C LEU A 99 10.46 -23.30 -35.87
N THR A 100 11.62 -22.84 -35.44
CA THR A 100 12.01 -22.77 -34.03
C THR A 100 11.73 -21.34 -33.57
N LEU A 101 10.88 -21.18 -32.54
CA LEU A 101 10.59 -19.86 -31.99
C LEU A 101 11.67 -19.52 -30.97
N ASP A 102 12.34 -18.38 -31.17
CA ASP A 102 13.31 -17.87 -30.20
C ASP A 102 12.70 -16.72 -29.39
N LEU A 103 11.70 -17.07 -28.57
CA LEU A 103 10.99 -16.10 -27.73
C LEU A 103 11.79 -15.72 -26.49
N LYS A 104 12.68 -16.61 -26.02
CA LYS A 104 13.45 -16.41 -24.79
C LYS A 104 14.48 -15.28 -24.92
N ASN A 105 15.03 -15.09 -26.11
CA ASN A 105 16.02 -14.05 -26.38
C ASN A 105 15.41 -12.73 -26.88
N ASP A 106 14.08 -12.64 -27.01
CA ASP A 106 13.39 -11.46 -27.50
C ASP A 106 12.65 -10.77 -26.34
N ALA A 107 13.12 -9.56 -25.99
CA ALA A 107 12.65 -8.80 -24.83
C ALA A 107 11.16 -8.39 -24.89
N ARG A 108 10.50 -8.54 -26.04
CA ARG A 108 9.06 -8.27 -26.18
C ARG A 108 8.21 -9.36 -25.56
N PHE A 109 8.75 -10.53 -25.27
CA PHE A 109 8.01 -11.65 -24.71
C PHE A 109 8.48 -11.96 -23.29
N SER A 110 7.54 -12.31 -22.44
CA SER A 110 7.82 -12.79 -21.08
C SER A 110 7.35 -14.22 -20.94
N ASP A 111 8.16 -15.00 -20.24
CA ASP A 111 7.87 -16.39 -19.93
C ASP A 111 6.96 -16.49 -18.70
N LEU A 112 5.94 -17.35 -18.77
CA LEU A 112 5.09 -17.77 -17.66
C LEU A 112 5.18 -19.29 -17.43
N GLU A 113 5.34 -19.68 -16.16
CA GLU A 113 5.48 -21.07 -15.72
C GLU A 113 6.67 -21.84 -16.34
N GLY A 114 7.80 -21.17 -16.60
CA GLY A 114 9.05 -21.82 -17.03
C GLY A 114 9.03 -22.38 -18.46
N GLY A 115 8.41 -21.65 -19.36
CA GLY A 115 8.41 -21.83 -20.82
C GLY A 115 7.07 -22.30 -21.35
N LYS A 116 6.12 -22.57 -20.45
CA LYS A 116 4.87 -23.24 -20.80
C LYS A 116 3.89 -22.31 -21.49
N TYR A 117 3.86 -21.04 -21.08
CA TYR A 117 3.09 -19.98 -21.73
C TYR A 117 3.96 -18.74 -21.90
N TRP A 118 3.65 -17.96 -22.91
CA TRP A 118 4.30 -16.69 -23.20
C TRP A 118 3.24 -15.58 -23.23
N ILE A 119 3.65 -14.37 -22.88
CA ILE A 119 2.87 -13.13 -23.01
C ILE A 119 3.74 -12.03 -23.61
N LEU A 120 3.14 -10.89 -23.95
CA LEU A 120 3.92 -9.69 -24.25
C LEU A 120 4.40 -9.05 -22.96
N ASN A 121 5.65 -8.58 -22.96
CA ASN A 121 6.28 -7.94 -21.80
C ASN A 121 5.64 -6.60 -21.44
N GLU A 122 4.95 -5.96 -22.39
CA GLU A 122 4.16 -4.74 -22.16
C GLU A 122 2.81 -5.01 -21.48
N TRP A 123 2.34 -6.26 -21.43
CA TRP A 123 1.06 -6.58 -20.80
C TRP A 123 1.18 -6.58 -19.27
N VAL A 124 0.16 -6.01 -18.62
CA VAL A 124 0.03 -6.00 -17.17
C VAL A 124 -0.89 -7.16 -16.76
N VAL A 125 -0.35 -8.13 -16.03
CA VAL A 125 -1.14 -9.26 -15.52
C VAL A 125 -1.99 -8.81 -14.32
N VAL A 126 -3.30 -8.67 -14.51
CA VAL A 126 -4.19 -8.03 -13.53
C VAL A 126 -4.85 -9.00 -12.54
N ASN A 127 -4.27 -10.18 -12.31
CA ASN A 127 -4.87 -11.18 -11.41
C ASN A 127 -5.00 -10.68 -9.96
N GLU A 128 -4.05 -9.93 -9.41
CA GLU A 128 -4.17 -9.40 -8.04
C GLU A 128 -5.23 -8.29 -7.93
N TYR A 129 -5.37 -7.44 -8.95
CA TYR A 129 -6.42 -6.43 -9.00
C TYR A 129 -7.80 -7.09 -9.11
N ALA A 130 -7.94 -8.08 -10.00
CA ALA A 130 -9.14 -8.90 -10.12
C ALA A 130 -9.52 -9.54 -8.78
N ARG A 131 -8.53 -10.08 -8.05
CA ARG A 131 -8.76 -10.64 -6.71
C ARG A 131 -9.27 -9.57 -5.77
N SER A 132 -8.63 -8.41 -5.69
CA SER A 132 -9.03 -7.29 -4.81
C SER A 132 -10.47 -6.84 -5.06
N ILE A 133 -10.89 -6.71 -6.31
CA ILE A 133 -12.27 -6.37 -6.68
C ILE A 133 -13.25 -7.45 -6.23
N LEU A 134 -12.95 -8.72 -6.49
CA LEU A 134 -13.82 -9.83 -6.06
C LEU A 134 -13.87 -9.95 -4.53
N LEU A 135 -12.78 -9.64 -3.81
CA LEU A 135 -12.76 -9.59 -2.35
C LEU A 135 -13.72 -8.52 -1.81
N LYS A 136 -13.73 -7.34 -2.43
CA LYS A 136 -14.58 -6.19 -2.07
C LYS A 136 -16.06 -6.47 -2.33
N ILE A 137 -16.38 -6.97 -3.52
CA ILE A 137 -17.78 -7.20 -3.95
C ILE A 137 -18.36 -8.48 -3.33
N LYS A 138 -17.52 -9.48 -3.02
CA LYS A 138 -17.93 -10.80 -2.49
C LYS A 138 -18.92 -11.56 -3.40
N SER A 139 -19.00 -11.20 -4.68
CA SER A 139 -19.78 -11.89 -5.69
C SER A 139 -18.96 -12.08 -6.97
N GLY A 140 -19.40 -12.98 -7.84
CA GLY A 140 -18.70 -13.24 -9.11
C GLY A 140 -19.03 -12.19 -10.17
N LEU A 141 -18.06 -11.88 -11.03
CA LEU A 141 -18.22 -10.95 -12.16
C LEU A 141 -17.92 -11.62 -13.49
N SER A 142 -18.53 -11.13 -14.58
CA SER A 142 -18.08 -11.54 -15.91
C SER A 142 -16.66 -11.03 -16.15
N GLU A 143 -15.91 -11.67 -17.05
CA GLU A 143 -14.53 -11.27 -17.36
C GLU A 143 -14.44 -9.83 -17.86
N LYS A 144 -15.40 -9.42 -18.70
CA LYS A 144 -15.51 -8.06 -19.22
C LYS A 144 -15.78 -7.04 -18.11
N ASP A 145 -16.74 -7.33 -17.23
CA ASP A 145 -17.08 -6.41 -16.13
C ASP A 145 -15.96 -6.32 -15.09
N LEU A 146 -15.24 -7.43 -14.88
CA LEU A 146 -14.10 -7.47 -13.98
C LEU A 146 -12.95 -6.61 -14.52
N LEU A 147 -12.60 -6.77 -15.80
CA LEU A 147 -11.57 -5.95 -16.45
C LEU A 147 -11.96 -4.46 -16.47
N ALA A 148 -13.20 -4.13 -16.83
CA ALA A 148 -13.67 -2.74 -16.83
C ALA A 148 -13.54 -2.08 -15.45
N ARG A 149 -13.86 -2.81 -14.37
CA ARG A 149 -13.67 -2.30 -13.01
C ARG A 149 -12.20 -2.19 -12.63
N ILE A 150 -11.32 -3.08 -13.09
CA ILE A 150 -9.88 -2.97 -12.85
C ILE A 150 -9.31 -1.72 -13.51
N VAL A 151 -9.64 -1.50 -14.78
CA VAL A 151 -9.23 -0.32 -15.54
C VAL A 151 -9.70 0.96 -14.83
N HIS A 152 -10.96 0.98 -14.38
CA HIS A 152 -11.52 2.14 -13.68
C HIS A 152 -10.91 2.36 -12.28
N GLU A 153 -10.78 1.31 -11.46
CA GLU A 153 -10.36 1.42 -10.04
C GLU A 153 -8.85 1.51 -9.85
N PHE A 154 -8.06 0.95 -10.77
CA PHE A 154 -6.59 0.89 -10.68
C PHE A 154 -5.88 1.63 -11.81
N HIS A 155 -6.61 2.34 -12.67
CA HIS A 155 -6.08 3.13 -13.79
C HIS A 155 -5.10 2.36 -14.70
N VAL A 156 -5.32 1.05 -14.86
CA VAL A 156 -4.53 0.22 -15.77
C VAL A 156 -5.03 0.44 -17.19
N ASP A 157 -4.13 0.61 -18.16
CA ASP A 157 -4.49 0.69 -19.58
C ASP A 157 -5.27 -0.56 -20.02
N GLU A 158 -6.48 -0.37 -20.56
CA GLU A 158 -7.37 -1.45 -21.03
C GLU A 158 -6.72 -2.30 -22.13
N GLU A 159 -5.83 -1.72 -22.94
CA GLU A 159 -5.16 -2.45 -24.01
C GLU A 159 -4.04 -3.36 -23.51
N LEU A 160 -3.44 -3.01 -22.38
CA LEU A 160 -2.33 -3.73 -21.75
C LEU A 160 -2.80 -4.68 -20.65
N ALA A 161 -4.00 -4.48 -20.10
CA ALA A 161 -4.55 -5.30 -19.03
C ALA A 161 -4.90 -6.72 -19.51
N VAL A 162 -4.26 -7.73 -18.93
CA VAL A 162 -4.55 -9.14 -19.24
C VAL A 162 -4.88 -9.93 -17.98
N PHE A 163 -6.09 -10.48 -17.95
CA PHE A 163 -6.56 -11.34 -16.86
C PHE A 163 -6.32 -12.82 -17.20
N ILE A 164 -5.53 -13.52 -16.37
CA ILE A 164 -5.07 -14.89 -16.61
C ILE A 164 -5.54 -15.80 -15.46
N PRO A 165 -6.84 -16.06 -15.32
CA PRO A 165 -7.36 -16.82 -14.18
C PRO A 165 -6.99 -18.32 -14.22
N LYS A 166 -6.62 -18.85 -15.39
CA LYS A 166 -6.28 -20.28 -15.53
C LYS A 166 -4.96 -20.66 -14.86
N LEU A 167 -4.05 -19.71 -14.70
CA LEU A 167 -2.76 -19.91 -14.02
C LEU A 167 -2.86 -19.59 -12.52
N ASP A 168 -4.05 -19.17 -12.06
CA ASP A 168 -4.26 -18.76 -10.69
C ASP A 168 -5.41 -19.54 -10.06
N LEU A 169 -5.03 -20.52 -9.24
CA LEU A 169 -5.93 -21.45 -8.56
C LEU A 169 -6.93 -20.77 -7.61
N ARG A 170 -6.77 -19.48 -7.32
CA ARG A 170 -7.70 -18.71 -6.49
C ARG A 170 -8.98 -18.37 -7.24
N PHE A 171 -9.00 -18.37 -8.57
CA PHE A 171 -10.18 -18.05 -9.37
C PHE A 171 -10.92 -19.30 -9.81
N VAL A 172 -12.26 -19.25 -9.73
CA VAL A 172 -13.14 -20.30 -10.24
C VAL A 172 -14.24 -19.65 -11.06
N LYS A 173 -14.55 -20.25 -12.22
CA LYS A 173 -15.65 -19.80 -13.07
C LYS A 173 -16.93 -20.55 -12.70
N LYS A 174 -17.92 -19.85 -12.12
CA LYS A 174 -19.25 -20.36 -11.79
C LYS A 174 -20.30 -19.59 -12.59
N GLU A 175 -21.12 -20.30 -13.36
CA GLU A 175 -22.21 -19.70 -14.15
C GLU A 175 -21.72 -18.58 -15.09
N GLY A 176 -20.56 -18.78 -15.72
CA GLY A 176 -19.95 -17.81 -16.62
C GLY A 176 -19.25 -16.62 -15.94
N LYS A 177 -19.35 -16.51 -14.61
CA LYS A 177 -18.73 -15.45 -13.81
C LYS A 177 -17.51 -15.97 -13.04
N TRP A 178 -16.47 -15.15 -12.95
CA TRP A 178 -15.28 -15.42 -12.15
C TRP A 178 -15.54 -15.02 -10.70
N THR A 179 -15.29 -15.93 -9.76
CA THR A 179 -15.35 -15.70 -8.32
C THR A 179 -14.11 -16.28 -7.65
N LEU A 180 -13.85 -15.92 -6.40
CA LEU A 180 -12.76 -16.51 -5.63
C LEU A 180 -13.17 -17.87 -5.07
N LYS A 181 -12.29 -18.85 -5.25
CA LYS A 181 -12.44 -20.24 -4.76
C LYS A 181 -12.85 -20.29 -3.29
N ARG A 182 -12.30 -19.42 -2.46
CA ARG A 182 -12.65 -19.31 -1.03
C ARG A 182 -14.14 -19.03 -0.79
N PHE A 183 -14.83 -18.30 -1.66
CA PHE A 183 -16.26 -18.01 -1.53
C PHE A 183 -17.14 -19.19 -1.96
N ILE A 184 -16.59 -20.13 -2.75
CA ILE A 184 -17.27 -21.38 -3.11
C ILE A 184 -17.04 -22.44 -2.02
N GLU A 185 -15.81 -22.54 -1.53
CA GLU A 185 -15.41 -23.59 -0.59
C GLU A 185 -15.74 -23.26 0.87
N GLN A 186 -15.73 -21.98 1.25
CA GLN A 186 -16.15 -21.57 2.59
C GLN A 186 -17.65 -21.27 2.59
N LYS A 187 -18.47 -22.32 2.64
CA LYS A 187 -19.79 -22.19 3.24
C LYS A 187 -19.59 -21.57 4.62
N THR A 188 -20.31 -20.47 4.91
CA THR A 188 -20.22 -19.81 6.22
C THR A 188 -20.63 -20.81 7.28
N LYS A 189 -19.67 -21.27 8.09
CA LYS A 189 -19.96 -22.20 9.18
C LYS A 189 -20.86 -21.53 10.20
N LEU A 190 -22.09 -21.98 10.35
CA LEU A 190 -23.02 -21.46 11.33
C LEU A 190 -22.48 -21.75 12.72
N ARG A 191 -22.26 -20.68 13.48
CA ARG A 191 -21.94 -20.74 14.90
C ARG A 191 -23.18 -21.20 15.69
N PRO A 192 -23.01 -21.84 16.86
CA PRO A 192 -24.13 -22.27 17.70
C PRO A 192 -25.16 -21.17 17.99
N SER A 193 -24.72 -19.92 18.17
CA SER A 193 -25.63 -18.78 18.38
C SER A 193 -26.53 -18.46 17.19
N ARG A 194 -26.08 -18.71 15.95
CA ARG A 194 -26.92 -18.56 14.75
C ARG A 194 -27.90 -19.70 14.64
N ILE A 195 -27.49 -20.93 14.96
CA ILE A 195 -28.38 -22.10 15.01
C ILE A 195 -29.49 -21.85 16.05
N GLU A 196 -29.16 -21.28 17.20
CA GLU A 196 -30.15 -20.89 18.22
C GLU A 196 -31.16 -19.88 17.68
N ARG A 197 -30.71 -18.85 16.93
CA ARG A 197 -31.64 -17.90 16.31
C ARG A 197 -32.58 -18.56 15.31
N LEU A 198 -32.10 -19.53 14.52
CA LEU A 198 -32.96 -20.32 13.62
C LEU A 198 -33.99 -21.14 14.41
N TYR A 199 -33.58 -21.76 15.51
CA TYR A 199 -34.45 -22.50 16.42
C TYR A 199 -35.56 -21.61 17.00
N GLN A 200 -35.19 -20.48 17.60
CA GLN A 200 -36.14 -19.53 18.20
C GLN A 200 -37.09 -18.93 17.15
N TYR A 201 -36.61 -18.70 15.93
CA TYR A 201 -37.46 -18.22 14.85
C TYR A 201 -38.50 -19.26 14.44
N LEU A 202 -38.08 -20.52 14.24
CA LEU A 202 -39.02 -21.62 13.98
C LEU A 202 -40.04 -21.75 15.12
N LEU A 203 -39.59 -21.69 16.38
CA LEU A 203 -40.45 -21.75 17.56
C LEU A 203 -41.52 -20.65 17.55
N LYS A 204 -41.17 -19.43 17.13
CA LYS A 204 -42.07 -18.28 17.06
C LYS A 204 -43.11 -18.38 15.94
N ILE A 205 -42.74 -18.91 14.78
CA ILE A 205 -43.62 -18.96 13.60
C ILE A 205 -44.46 -20.24 13.52
N GLU A 206 -44.14 -21.25 14.34
CA GLU A 206 -44.84 -22.54 14.43
C GLU A 206 -45.07 -23.25 13.09
N ARG A 207 -44.16 -23.06 12.12
CA ARG A 207 -44.20 -23.70 10.80
C ARG A 207 -42.81 -24.08 10.29
N ALA A 208 -42.74 -25.16 9.51
CA ALA A 208 -41.50 -25.57 8.84
C ALA A 208 -41.19 -24.65 7.66
N LEU A 209 -39.90 -24.42 7.39
CA LEU A 209 -39.42 -23.55 6.30
C LEU A 209 -38.34 -24.22 5.48
N SER A 210 -38.23 -23.88 4.20
CA SER A 210 -37.09 -24.31 3.39
C SER A 210 -35.79 -23.67 3.91
N SER A 211 -34.64 -24.29 3.61
CA SER A 211 -33.33 -23.74 4.02
C SER A 211 -33.13 -22.30 3.54
N GLU A 212 -33.61 -21.98 2.33
CA GLU A 212 -33.52 -20.65 1.73
C GLU A 212 -34.38 -19.63 2.47
N GLU A 213 -35.65 -19.95 2.75
CA GLU A 213 -36.54 -19.08 3.51
C GLU A 213 -36.05 -18.86 4.94
N LEU A 214 -35.57 -19.92 5.58
CA LEU A 214 -35.12 -19.90 6.97
C LEU A 214 -33.85 -19.06 7.13
N THR A 215 -32.85 -19.26 6.26
CA THR A 215 -31.61 -18.47 6.31
C THR A 215 -31.79 -17.03 5.84
N SER A 216 -32.62 -16.79 4.83
CA SER A 216 -32.94 -15.43 4.37
C SER A 216 -33.70 -14.64 5.43
N SER A 217 -34.71 -15.25 6.08
CA SER A 217 -35.52 -14.57 7.10
C SER A 217 -34.74 -14.25 8.37
N VAL A 218 -33.84 -15.14 8.80
CA VAL A 218 -33.18 -15.03 10.11
C VAL A 218 -31.78 -14.45 10.05
N LEU A 219 -31.01 -14.82 9.02
CA LEU A 219 -29.60 -14.47 8.89
C LEU A 219 -29.35 -13.44 7.79
N ASN A 220 -30.36 -13.14 6.96
CA ASN A 220 -30.22 -12.31 5.77
C ASN A 220 -29.10 -12.83 4.85
N MET A 221 -29.05 -14.15 4.66
CA MET A 221 -28.06 -14.85 3.84
C MET A 221 -28.75 -15.95 3.03
N PRO A 222 -28.38 -16.19 1.76
CA PRO A 222 -28.89 -17.31 0.98
C PRO A 222 -28.35 -18.63 1.52
N ALA A 223 -29.16 -19.70 1.50
CA ALA A 223 -28.78 -20.99 2.09
C ALA A 223 -27.52 -21.56 1.44
N SER A 224 -27.36 -21.34 0.13
CA SER A 224 -26.19 -21.75 -0.65
C SER A 224 -24.86 -21.17 -0.16
N SER A 225 -24.88 -20.10 0.64
CA SER A 225 -23.68 -19.46 1.23
C SER A 225 -23.37 -19.95 2.65
N THR A 226 -24.14 -20.89 3.19
CA THR A 226 -24.05 -21.38 4.58
C THR A 226 -23.97 -22.91 4.62
N ASP A 227 -23.49 -23.46 5.74
CA ASP A 227 -23.56 -24.90 6.02
C ASP A 227 -24.85 -25.28 6.77
N VAL A 228 -25.94 -24.52 6.57
CA VAL A 228 -27.18 -24.67 7.34
C VAL A 228 -27.74 -26.08 7.31
N ASP A 229 -27.80 -26.73 6.14
CA ASP A 229 -28.35 -28.08 6.04
C ASP A 229 -27.52 -29.10 6.83
N GLU A 230 -26.19 -28.99 6.77
CA GLU A 230 -25.26 -29.87 7.48
C GLU A 230 -25.38 -29.66 9.01
N LYS A 231 -25.53 -28.41 9.44
CA LYS A 231 -25.65 -28.04 10.86
C LYS A 231 -26.99 -28.41 11.45
N LEU A 232 -28.09 -28.09 10.78
CA LEU A 232 -29.43 -28.43 11.25
C LEU A 232 -29.65 -29.96 11.24
N MET A 233 -29.07 -30.69 10.29
CA MET A 233 -29.11 -32.16 10.29
C MET A 233 -28.38 -32.77 11.49
N SER A 234 -27.30 -32.14 11.94
CA SER A 234 -26.52 -32.59 13.10
C SER A 234 -27.11 -32.18 14.45
N ASP A 235 -28.01 -31.19 14.48
CA ASP A 235 -28.60 -30.67 15.71
C ASP A 235 -29.90 -31.44 16.04
N PRO A 236 -29.99 -32.12 17.19
CA PRO A 236 -31.10 -33.01 17.51
C PRO A 236 -32.45 -32.28 17.66
N ARG A 237 -32.48 -30.95 17.76
CA ARG A 237 -33.71 -30.17 17.92
C ARG A 237 -34.47 -29.96 16.61
N PHE A 238 -33.80 -30.12 15.48
CA PHE A 238 -34.39 -29.93 14.17
C PHE A 238 -34.75 -31.27 13.53
N VAL A 239 -35.72 -31.23 12.62
CA VAL A 239 -36.13 -32.35 11.78
C VAL A 239 -36.36 -31.83 10.36
N ARG A 240 -36.01 -32.65 9.35
CA ARG A 240 -36.24 -32.32 7.94
C ARG A 240 -37.32 -33.23 7.38
N GLU A 241 -38.44 -32.65 6.97
CA GLU A 241 -39.59 -33.35 6.40
C GLU A 241 -39.94 -32.69 5.07
N GLU A 242 -40.04 -33.49 4.00
CA GLU A 242 -40.37 -33.02 2.64
C GLU A 242 -39.50 -31.87 2.11
N GLY A 243 -38.26 -31.78 2.59
CA GLY A 243 -37.32 -30.73 2.19
C GLY A 243 -37.41 -29.44 3.01
N LEU A 244 -38.36 -29.34 3.94
CA LEU A 244 -38.53 -28.25 4.90
C LEU A 244 -37.91 -28.60 6.26
N TRP A 245 -37.42 -27.59 6.97
CA TRP A 245 -36.87 -27.70 8.32
C TRP A 245 -37.92 -27.28 9.35
N GLY A 246 -38.23 -28.18 10.28
CA GLY A 246 -39.11 -27.95 11.42
C GLY A 246 -38.43 -28.30 12.75
N LEU A 247 -39.14 -28.07 13.86
CA LEU A 247 -38.68 -28.47 15.19
C LEU A 247 -39.17 -29.88 15.52
N ARG A 248 -38.31 -30.72 16.08
CA ARG A 248 -38.66 -32.10 16.47
C ARG A 248 -39.78 -32.16 17.53
N LEU A 249 -39.89 -31.13 18.36
CA LEU A 249 -40.99 -30.97 19.32
C LEU A 249 -42.38 -30.94 18.65
N TRP A 250 -42.46 -30.54 17.37
CA TRP A 250 -43.72 -30.55 16.64
C TRP A 250 -44.11 -31.96 16.16
N SER A 251 -43.12 -32.76 15.75
CA SER A 251 -43.32 -34.18 15.40
C SER A 251 -43.59 -35.07 16.63
N GLU A 252 -43.15 -34.63 17.81
CA GLU A 252 -43.33 -35.35 19.08
C GLU A 252 -44.55 -34.87 19.89
N LYS A 253 -45.42 -34.00 19.33
CA LYS A 253 -46.73 -33.79 19.94
C LYS A 253 -47.35 -35.17 20.15
N PRO A 254 -47.58 -35.60 21.40
CA PRO A 254 -47.95 -36.96 21.69
C PRO A 254 -49.15 -37.32 20.85
N GLN A 255 -49.13 -38.49 20.20
CA GLN A 255 -50.33 -39.12 19.66
C GLN A 255 -51.45 -39.09 20.72
N GLU A 256 -51.09 -39.12 22.02
CA GLU A 256 -51.98 -38.95 23.17
C GLU A 256 -52.77 -37.62 23.22
N LEU A 257 -52.30 -36.51 22.62
CA LEU A 257 -53.03 -35.24 22.57
C LEU A 257 -54.05 -35.22 21.43
N LEU A 258 -53.72 -35.84 20.29
CA LEU A 258 -54.67 -36.07 19.20
C LEU A 258 -55.71 -37.13 19.59
N ASP A 259 -55.29 -38.20 20.27
CA ASP A 259 -56.17 -39.22 20.85
C ASP A 259 -57.00 -38.64 22.00
N ALA A 260 -56.50 -37.66 22.77
CA ALA A 260 -57.28 -36.95 23.79
C ALA A 260 -58.28 -35.95 23.20
N GLU A 261 -57.94 -35.23 22.13
CA GLU A 261 -58.88 -34.37 21.39
C GLU A 261 -59.98 -35.19 20.68
N GLU A 262 -59.63 -36.38 20.18
CA GLU A 262 -60.56 -37.34 19.59
C GLU A 262 -61.41 -38.04 20.66
N ALA A 263 -60.85 -38.37 21.84
CA ALA A 263 -61.58 -38.92 22.98
C ALA A 263 -62.47 -37.91 23.72
N LEU A 264 -62.13 -36.62 23.69
CA LEU A 264 -62.95 -35.53 24.25
C LEU A 264 -64.09 -35.08 23.30
N GLY A 265 -64.14 -35.62 22.07
CA GLY A 265 -65.25 -35.36 21.13
C GLY A 265 -65.39 -33.89 20.74
N ILE A 266 -64.31 -33.10 20.83
CA ILE A 266 -64.34 -31.65 20.56
C ILE A 266 -64.46 -31.39 19.05
N SER A 267 -63.97 -32.32 18.22
CA SER A 267 -64.05 -32.20 16.76
C SER A 267 -65.48 -32.26 16.19
N SER A 268 -66.49 -32.69 16.96
CA SER A 268 -67.89 -32.73 16.49
C SER A 268 -68.75 -31.53 16.94
N ARG A 269 -68.17 -30.54 17.65
CA ARG A 269 -68.92 -29.35 18.12
C ARG A 269 -68.59 -28.05 17.38
N LEU A 270 -67.48 -27.98 16.64
CA LEU A 270 -67.13 -26.78 15.88
C LEU A 270 -67.69 -26.76 14.44
N SER A 271 -68.19 -27.88 13.92
CA SER A 271 -68.78 -27.95 12.57
C SER A 271 -70.27 -27.60 12.50
N LYS A 272 -70.85 -27.01 13.56
CA LYS A 272 -72.27 -26.59 13.59
C LYS A 272 -72.53 -25.11 13.86
N GLU A 273 -71.48 -24.28 13.97
CA GLU A 273 -71.62 -22.82 14.12
C GLU A 273 -71.13 -21.99 12.91
N GLU A 274 -70.73 -22.63 11.80
CA GLU A 274 -70.31 -21.92 10.58
C GLU A 274 -71.42 -21.73 9.52
N ASP A 275 -72.68 -22.10 9.81
CA ASP A 275 -73.79 -22.06 8.84
C ASP A 275 -74.77 -20.87 9.03
N ARG A 276 -74.34 -19.82 9.75
CA ARG A 276 -75.07 -18.56 9.82
C ARG A 276 -74.13 -17.37 9.71
N LEU A 277 -73.89 -16.93 8.47
CA LEU A 277 -73.88 -15.54 8.00
C LEU A 277 -73.24 -15.47 6.59
N ALA A 278 -74.05 -15.75 5.56
CA ALA A 278 -73.93 -15.12 4.25
C ALA A 278 -74.82 -13.84 4.32
N GLU A 279 -74.51 -12.63 3.85
CA GLU A 279 -73.82 -12.07 2.67
C GLU A 279 -73.53 -10.56 2.96
N PRO A 280 -73.10 -9.68 2.02
CA PRO A 280 -72.28 -9.83 0.80
C PRO A 280 -71.06 -8.86 0.76
N ASN A 281 -70.22 -9.07 -0.26
CA ASN A 281 -69.13 -8.20 -0.72
C ASN A 281 -69.45 -6.69 -0.73
N VAL A 282 -68.54 -5.90 -0.15
CA VAL A 282 -68.23 -4.53 -0.61
C VAL A 282 -66.70 -4.43 -0.75
N ASP A 283 -66.30 -4.15 -1.98
CA ASP A 283 -64.94 -3.91 -2.44
C ASP A 283 -64.56 -2.46 -2.11
N PHE A 284 -63.53 -2.21 -1.28
CA PHE A 284 -62.89 -0.88 -1.17
C PHE A 284 -61.47 -0.99 -0.60
N SER A 285 -60.53 -0.41 -1.36
CA SER A 285 -59.11 -0.20 -1.05
C SER A 285 -58.89 0.72 0.16
N PHE A 286 -57.81 0.51 0.92
CA PHE A 286 -57.36 1.44 1.96
C PHE A 286 -55.88 1.79 1.80
N ASP A 287 -55.63 3.04 1.40
CA ASP A 287 -54.54 3.88 1.86
C ASP A 287 -54.88 4.48 3.24
N ASP A 288 -53.84 4.88 3.98
CA ASP A 288 -53.81 5.83 5.10
C ASP A 288 -54.59 5.55 6.40
N ALA A 289 -53.83 5.32 7.49
CA ALA A 289 -53.62 6.31 8.56
C ALA A 289 -52.95 5.69 9.80
N LEU A 290 -51.79 6.24 10.20
CA LEU A 290 -51.26 6.11 11.56
C LEU A 290 -50.78 7.49 12.05
N ALA A 291 -51.71 8.23 12.63
CA ALA A 291 -51.54 9.35 13.57
C ALA A 291 -52.71 9.18 14.55
N GLU A 292 -52.60 9.23 15.88
CA GLU A 292 -52.13 10.28 16.80
C GLU A 292 -52.31 9.64 18.22
N ALA A 293 -51.47 9.83 19.24
CA ALA A 293 -51.56 10.93 20.21
C ALA A 293 -50.74 10.60 21.50
N VAL A 294 -50.59 11.62 22.36
CA VAL A 294 -49.99 11.73 23.71
C VAL A 294 -48.59 12.40 23.67
N ALA A 295 -48.49 13.73 23.72
CA ALA A 295 -48.49 14.65 24.90
C ALA A 295 -47.21 14.50 25.75
N GLU A 296 -46.49 15.51 26.28
CA GLU A 296 -46.59 16.96 26.49
C GLU A 296 -45.18 17.40 27.04
N HIS A 297 -44.90 18.72 27.12
CA HIS A 297 -43.64 19.42 27.54
C HIS A 297 -42.62 19.66 26.41
N GLU A 298 -42.10 20.85 26.11
CA GLU A 298 -41.83 22.13 26.83
C GLU A 298 -42.11 23.31 25.86
N ALA A 299 -42.79 24.41 26.22
CA ALA A 299 -42.24 25.68 26.74
C ALA A 299 -40.90 26.08 26.06
N GLU A 300 -40.64 27.25 25.47
CA GLU A 300 -41.16 28.60 25.72
C GLU A 300 -40.62 29.57 24.63
N THR A 301 -41.42 30.58 24.25
CA THR A 301 -41.04 31.89 23.67
C THR A 301 -40.41 32.04 22.27
N LEU A 302 -41.24 32.42 21.29
CA LEU A 302 -40.88 33.36 20.21
C LEU A 302 -41.74 34.62 20.35
N ARG A 303 -41.08 35.78 20.43
CA ARG A 303 -41.67 37.11 20.25
C ARG A 303 -41.37 37.56 18.82
N GLU A 304 -42.40 37.82 18.04
CA GLU A 304 -42.32 38.70 16.87
C GLU A 304 -42.61 40.15 17.32
N PRO A 305 -41.96 41.17 16.73
CA PRO A 305 -42.42 42.55 16.84
C PRO A 305 -43.25 42.98 15.63
N GLU A 306 -44.23 43.82 15.95
CA GLU A 306 -45.27 44.38 15.10
C GLU A 306 -44.77 45.45 14.11
N ASP A 307 -45.50 45.54 13.00
CA ASP A 307 -45.53 46.65 12.05
C ASP A 307 -45.88 48.00 12.69
N LEU A 308 -45.18 49.06 12.28
CA LEU A 308 -45.68 50.43 12.36
C LEU A 308 -45.32 51.20 11.08
N GLU A 309 -46.36 51.58 10.34
CA GLU A 309 -46.30 52.51 9.21
C GLU A 309 -46.11 53.98 9.65
N SER A 310 -45.67 54.77 8.65
CA SER A 310 -46.01 56.19 8.35
C SER A 310 -44.90 57.26 8.49
N PRO A 311 -45.00 58.39 7.74
CA PRO A 311 -43.97 58.74 6.74
C PRO A 311 -43.45 60.18 6.89
N VAL A 312 -42.23 60.48 6.43
CA VAL A 312 -41.82 61.88 6.18
C VAL A 312 -40.95 61.96 4.94
N ALA A 313 -41.28 62.95 4.12
CA ALA A 313 -40.75 63.21 2.81
C ALA A 313 -39.42 64.00 2.82
N ALA A 314 -38.66 63.75 1.75
CA ALA A 314 -37.95 64.71 0.90
C ALA A 314 -36.49 65.12 1.23
N LEU A 315 -35.73 65.11 0.12
CA LEU A 315 -34.51 65.84 -0.25
C LEU A 315 -33.14 65.15 -0.03
N SER A 316 -32.59 64.70 -1.17
CA SER A 316 -31.30 65.13 -1.74
C SER A 316 -30.03 64.91 -0.92
N GLU A 317 -29.18 63.98 -1.34
CA GLU A 317 -27.86 64.24 -1.98
C GLU A 317 -27.18 62.90 -2.32
N ALA A 318 -26.48 62.86 -3.44
CA ALA A 318 -25.79 61.68 -3.95
C ALA A 318 -24.53 61.40 -3.11
N ALA A 319 -24.52 60.26 -2.40
CA ALA A 319 -23.32 59.66 -1.83
C ALA A 319 -22.73 58.65 -2.83
N PRO A 320 -21.39 58.53 -2.92
CA PRO A 320 -20.73 57.53 -3.75
C PRO A 320 -20.99 56.11 -3.19
N PRO A 321 -20.89 55.06 -4.01
CA PRO A 321 -21.10 53.69 -3.53
C PRO A 321 -20.01 53.31 -2.51
N GLU A 322 -20.41 52.97 -1.29
CA GLU A 322 -19.56 52.52 -0.18
C GLU A 322 -19.68 50.99 0.07
N ASP A 323 -20.10 50.20 -0.92
CA ASP A 323 -20.46 48.78 -0.71
C ASP A 323 -19.42 47.77 -1.25
N GLU A 324 -18.12 48.09 -1.27
CA GLU A 324 -17.06 47.14 -1.68
C GLU A 324 -16.05 46.76 -0.58
N TYR A 325 -16.21 47.24 0.66
CA TYR A 325 -15.27 46.92 1.77
C TYR A 325 -15.88 46.10 2.92
N ALA A 326 -17.13 45.66 2.81
CA ALA A 326 -17.79 44.89 3.87
C ALA A 326 -17.55 43.37 3.79
N SER A 327 -17.09 42.83 2.64
CA SER A 327 -16.84 41.40 2.48
C SER A 327 -15.48 40.96 3.02
N GLU A 328 -14.45 41.82 2.97
CA GLU A 328 -13.10 41.46 3.45
C GLU A 328 -13.01 41.26 4.97
N SER A 329 -13.97 41.78 5.76
CA SER A 329 -13.96 41.62 7.22
C SER A 329 -14.57 40.31 7.71
N GLU A 330 -15.48 39.68 6.95
CA GLU A 330 -16.09 38.40 7.34
C GLU A 330 -15.12 37.23 7.12
N ASP A 331 -14.37 37.23 6.01
CA ASP A 331 -13.37 36.18 5.69
C ASP A 331 -12.21 36.13 6.71
N ILE A 332 -11.85 37.27 7.32
CA ILE A 332 -10.78 37.34 8.32
C ILE A 332 -11.22 36.73 9.67
N GLU A 333 -12.50 36.85 10.03
CA GLU A 333 -13.03 36.27 11.27
C GLU A 333 -13.13 34.74 11.16
N GLU A 334 -13.58 34.20 10.03
CA GLU A 334 -13.68 32.74 9.81
C GLU A 334 -12.30 32.06 9.82
N GLN A 335 -11.29 32.64 9.15
CA GLN A 335 -9.92 32.10 9.16
C GLN A 335 -9.28 32.09 10.57
N ALA A 336 -9.61 33.07 11.40
CA ALA A 336 -9.14 33.12 12.78
C ALA A 336 -9.78 32.02 13.65
N GLU A 337 -11.08 31.77 13.48
CA GLU A 337 -11.79 30.71 14.23
C GLU A 337 -11.25 29.30 13.88
N GLU A 338 -10.94 29.04 12.62
CA GLU A 338 -10.38 27.74 12.21
C GLU A 338 -8.97 27.49 12.76
N SER A 339 -8.12 28.53 12.72
CA SER A 339 -6.78 28.47 13.29
C SER A 339 -6.82 28.19 14.80
N GLU A 340 -7.74 28.84 15.53
CA GLU A 340 -7.95 28.60 16.96
C GLU A 340 -8.39 27.14 17.23
N MET A 341 -9.26 26.56 16.40
CA MET A 341 -9.72 25.17 16.58
C MET A 341 -8.57 24.16 16.43
N ILE A 342 -7.66 24.35 15.47
CA ILE A 342 -6.50 23.48 15.27
C ILE A 342 -5.52 23.61 16.44
N GLU A 343 -5.27 24.83 16.90
CA GLU A 343 -4.41 25.09 18.06
C GLU A 343 -4.96 24.46 19.34
N ASP A 344 -6.28 24.51 19.56
CA ASP A 344 -6.93 23.90 20.71
C ASP A 344 -6.85 22.37 20.70
N ASP A 345 -7.01 21.72 19.53
CA ASP A 345 -6.80 20.28 19.40
C ASP A 345 -5.34 19.88 19.68
N LEU A 346 -4.37 20.62 19.14
CA LEU A 346 -2.95 20.40 19.41
C LEU A 346 -2.63 20.61 20.89
N ARG A 347 -3.17 21.68 21.50
CA ARG A 347 -2.99 21.99 22.92
C ARG A 347 -3.52 20.88 23.82
N SER A 348 -4.70 20.34 23.50
CA SER A 348 -5.28 19.21 24.20
C SER A 348 -4.36 17.98 24.13
N LYS A 349 -3.84 17.65 22.93
CA LYS A 349 -2.89 16.55 22.73
C LYS A 349 -1.57 16.76 23.49
N VAL A 350 -1.03 17.98 23.51
CA VAL A 350 0.16 18.35 24.28
C VAL A 350 -0.07 18.13 25.77
N ILE A 351 -1.20 18.59 26.31
CA ILE A 351 -1.54 18.42 27.73
C ILE A 351 -1.66 16.94 28.06
N ASP A 352 -2.38 16.16 27.26
CA ASP A 352 -2.53 14.71 27.44
C ASP A 352 -1.18 13.98 27.42
N PHE A 353 -0.30 14.36 26.47
CA PHE A 353 1.06 13.83 26.38
C PHE A 353 1.88 14.14 27.64
N LEU A 354 1.90 15.40 28.08
CA LEU A 354 2.67 15.82 29.25
C LEU A 354 2.13 15.21 30.55
N GLN A 355 0.81 15.01 30.67
CA GLN A 355 0.21 14.25 31.76
C GLN A 355 0.68 12.78 31.77
N ASP A 356 0.71 12.13 30.60
CA ASP A 356 1.25 10.77 30.47
C ASP A 356 2.75 10.73 30.79
N ALA A 357 3.53 11.72 30.36
CA ALA A 357 4.96 11.86 30.68
C ALA A 357 5.19 12.00 32.19
N PHE A 358 4.40 12.81 32.88
CA PHE A 358 4.45 12.95 34.33
C PHE A 358 4.11 11.63 35.04
N GLN A 359 3.06 10.94 34.60
CA GLN A 359 2.62 9.69 35.24
C GLN A 359 3.59 8.52 35.02
N LEU A 360 4.18 8.40 33.83
CA LEU A 360 5.03 7.27 33.43
C LEU A 360 6.50 7.49 33.77
N GLU A 361 6.98 8.72 33.62
CA GLU A 361 8.40 9.07 33.69
C GLU A 361 8.72 10.06 34.82
N GLY A 362 7.71 10.62 35.49
CA GLY A 362 7.91 11.61 36.56
C GLY A 362 8.35 12.99 36.03
N VAL A 363 8.16 13.25 34.74
CA VAL A 363 8.54 14.52 34.11
C VAL A 363 7.59 15.62 34.57
N THR A 364 8.12 16.61 35.28
CA THR A 364 7.36 17.80 35.67
C THR A 364 7.33 18.79 34.51
N TYR A 365 6.16 19.36 34.24
CA TYR A 365 5.97 20.38 33.22
C TYR A 365 5.13 21.54 33.78
N ASP A 366 5.25 22.71 33.15
CA ASP A 366 4.49 23.91 33.47
C ASP A 366 3.71 24.41 32.25
N ALA A 367 2.97 25.51 32.43
CA ALA A 367 2.20 26.12 31.36
C ALA A 367 3.08 26.71 30.25
N ASP A 368 4.33 27.09 30.57
CA ASP A 368 5.25 27.68 29.61
C ASP A 368 5.70 26.62 28.59
N LEU A 369 5.98 25.39 29.02
CA LEU A 369 6.29 24.28 28.11
C LEU A 369 5.11 23.94 27.19
N VAL A 370 3.88 23.96 27.72
CA VAL A 370 2.66 23.76 26.90
C VAL A 370 2.59 24.85 25.83
N ASN A 371 2.76 26.11 26.21
CA ASN A 371 2.71 27.23 25.27
C ASN A 371 3.81 27.14 24.22
N GLN A 372 5.02 26.68 24.58
CA GLN A 372 6.12 26.46 23.65
C GLN A 372 5.80 25.39 22.61
N PHE A 373 5.19 24.26 22.99
CA PHE A 373 4.82 23.23 22.02
C PHE A 373 3.69 23.65 21.09
N VAL A 374 2.77 24.50 21.54
CA VAL A 374 1.62 24.93 20.73
C VAL A 374 2.00 26.07 19.79
N HIS A 375 2.65 27.14 20.29
CA HIS A 375 2.79 28.40 19.56
C HIS A 375 4.22 28.72 19.10
N SER A 376 5.23 27.94 19.48
CA SER A 376 6.61 28.21 19.03
C SER A 376 6.78 27.79 17.58
N GLU A 377 7.43 28.63 16.78
CA GLU A 377 7.94 28.25 15.46
C GLU A 377 8.98 27.13 15.56
N GLU A 378 9.69 27.04 16.70
CA GLU A 378 10.70 26.01 16.99
C GLU A 378 10.13 24.77 17.70
N ARG A 379 8.81 24.58 17.72
CA ARG A 379 8.15 23.50 18.50
C ARG A 379 8.71 22.11 18.22
N GLU A 380 9.13 21.83 16.99
CA GLU A 380 9.76 20.57 16.61
C GLU A 380 11.12 20.35 17.30
N GLU A 381 11.97 21.37 17.33
CA GLU A 381 13.28 21.30 17.98
C GLU A 381 13.12 21.16 19.50
N ILE A 382 12.20 21.94 20.09
CA ILE A 382 11.89 21.86 21.52
C ILE A 382 11.38 20.46 21.86
N PHE A 383 10.49 19.90 21.04
CA PHE A 383 9.96 18.56 21.25
C PHE A 383 11.05 17.47 21.09
N SER A 384 11.90 17.58 20.07
CA SER A 384 13.04 16.68 19.86
C SER A 384 13.99 16.67 21.05
N ARG A 385 14.32 17.87 21.59
CA ARG A 385 15.13 18.01 22.80
C ARG A 385 14.46 17.39 24.03
N PHE A 386 13.16 17.61 24.19
CA PHE A 386 12.38 16.98 25.27
C PHE A 386 12.45 15.45 25.20
N ILE A 387 12.31 14.88 24.00
CA ILE A 387 12.43 13.43 23.78
C ILE A 387 13.84 12.96 24.13
N HIS A 388 14.88 13.65 23.66
CA HIS A 388 16.26 13.31 24.00
C HIS A 388 16.49 13.28 25.52
N ASP A 389 15.99 14.27 26.25
CA ASP A 389 16.21 14.41 27.69
C ASP A 389 15.40 13.43 28.56
N HIS A 390 14.24 12.96 28.07
CA HIS A 390 13.29 12.20 28.87
C HIS A 390 12.97 10.79 28.36
N TYR A 391 13.14 10.52 27.06
CA TYR A 391 12.88 9.20 26.47
C TYR A 391 14.08 8.26 26.59
N LEU A 392 15.29 8.78 26.39
CA LEU A 392 16.52 7.99 26.36
C LEU A 392 16.76 7.31 27.70
N ASN A 393 16.52 5.99 27.73
CA ASN A 393 16.68 5.19 28.93
C ASN A 393 17.13 3.78 28.53
N PRO A 394 18.45 3.53 28.47
CA PRO A 394 19.00 2.23 28.13
C PRO A 394 18.51 1.11 29.05
N ALA A 395 18.22 1.40 30.32
CA ALA A 395 17.70 0.41 31.26
C ALA A 395 16.28 -0.06 30.92
N LYS A 396 15.51 0.77 30.19
CA LYS A 396 14.20 0.40 29.62
C LYS A 396 14.31 -0.14 28.19
N GLY A 397 15.52 -0.24 27.63
CA GLY A 397 15.74 -0.62 26.23
C GLY A 397 15.27 0.45 25.23
N ARG A 398 15.15 1.71 25.68
CA ARG A 398 14.77 2.84 24.82
C ARG A 398 16.02 3.51 24.28
N SER A 399 16.16 3.45 22.96
CA SER A 399 17.17 4.15 22.17
C SER A 399 16.50 5.06 21.15
N VAL A 400 17.24 6.07 20.67
CA VAL A 400 16.84 6.90 19.54
C VAL A 400 17.81 6.59 18.41
N THR A 401 17.27 6.20 17.25
CA THR A 401 18.06 5.99 16.05
C THR A 401 18.64 7.33 15.59
N ASN A 402 19.91 7.33 15.17
CA ASN A 402 20.55 8.53 14.63
C ASN A 402 19.78 9.07 13.41
N ILE A 403 19.60 10.39 13.34
CA ILE A 403 18.80 11.04 12.29
C ILE A 403 19.35 10.79 10.88
N SER A 404 20.68 10.81 10.70
CA SER A 404 21.32 10.54 9.40
C SER A 404 21.12 9.09 8.98
N THR A 405 21.05 8.14 9.92
CA THR A 405 20.65 6.75 9.64
C THR A 405 19.19 6.67 9.17
N ILE A 406 18.27 7.40 9.82
CA ILE A 406 16.86 7.42 9.43
C ILE A 406 16.69 8.04 8.03
N LYS A 407 17.33 9.18 7.76
CA LYS A 407 17.36 9.83 6.43
C LYS A 407 17.92 8.88 5.37
N PHE A 408 19.05 8.23 5.66
CA PHE A 408 19.64 7.20 4.79
C PHE A 408 18.64 6.07 4.49
N MET A 409 17.92 5.56 5.49
CA MET A 409 16.90 4.54 5.29
C MET A 409 15.71 5.04 4.46
N GLY A 410 15.26 6.29 4.68
CA GLY A 410 14.19 6.92 3.91
C GLY A 410 14.54 7.03 2.43
N HIS A 411 15.73 7.56 2.12
CA HIS A 411 16.23 7.66 0.75
C HIS A 411 16.45 6.29 0.09
N LEU A 412 16.88 5.28 0.85
CA LEU A 412 17.03 3.91 0.33
C LEU A 412 15.67 3.21 0.14
N ALA A 413 14.68 3.53 0.97
CA ALA A 413 13.34 2.98 0.88
C ALA A 413 12.58 3.51 -0.35
N GLU A 414 12.84 4.75 -0.76
CA GLU A 414 12.17 5.43 -1.89
C GLU A 414 10.65 5.29 -1.81
N PRO A 415 10.01 5.83 -0.76
CA PRO A 415 8.57 5.75 -0.61
C PRO A 415 7.87 6.56 -1.71
N THR A 416 6.67 6.13 -2.07
CA THR A 416 5.75 6.85 -2.95
C THR A 416 4.39 7.03 -2.28
N LEU A 417 3.60 8.00 -2.74
CA LEU A 417 2.23 8.25 -2.25
C LEU A 417 1.24 7.11 -2.52
N ASN A 418 1.65 6.09 -3.28
CA ASN A 418 0.85 4.88 -3.49
C ASN A 418 1.23 3.75 -2.53
N ASP A 419 2.35 3.86 -1.82
CA ASP A 419 2.85 2.81 -0.96
C ASP A 419 2.11 2.75 0.36
N LYS A 420 1.75 1.54 0.80
CA LYS A 420 1.33 1.32 2.19
C LYS A 420 2.54 1.00 3.07
N ILE A 421 2.85 1.87 4.02
CA ILE A 421 4.10 1.87 4.79
C ILE A 421 3.82 1.52 6.26
N LEU A 422 4.69 0.69 6.83
CA LEU A 422 4.66 0.31 8.24
C LEU A 422 6.02 0.46 8.91
N ASP A 423 6.02 1.08 10.09
CA ASP A 423 7.05 0.88 11.10
C ASP A 423 6.51 0.03 12.27
N PRO A 424 6.95 -1.23 12.43
CA PRO A 424 6.42 -2.14 13.45
C PRO A 424 7.00 -1.87 14.85
N CYS A 425 7.95 -0.95 14.99
CA CYS A 425 8.63 -0.58 16.23
C CYS A 425 9.00 0.91 16.16
N CYS A 426 7.98 1.75 15.98
CA CYS A 426 8.16 3.13 15.53
C CYS A 426 8.80 4.06 16.56
N GLY A 427 8.92 3.64 17.83
CA GLY A 427 9.53 4.44 18.88
C GLY A 427 8.83 5.80 18.99
N THR A 428 9.62 6.86 18.91
CA THR A 428 9.17 8.26 18.94
C THR A 428 8.67 8.77 17.58
N GLY A 429 8.62 7.92 16.55
CA GLY A 429 8.03 8.22 15.25
C GLY A 429 8.99 8.81 14.21
N ALA A 430 10.29 8.88 14.51
CA ALA A 430 11.26 9.56 13.64
C ALA A 430 11.31 8.97 12.21
N SER A 431 11.22 7.64 12.06
CA SER A 431 11.09 7.00 10.75
C SER A 431 9.84 7.44 9.98
N LEU A 432 8.71 7.66 10.68
CA LEU A 432 7.45 8.07 10.06
C LEU A 432 7.53 9.53 9.61
N LEU A 433 8.12 10.39 10.43
CA LEU A 433 8.38 11.78 10.07
C LEU A 433 9.28 11.88 8.84
N GLN A 434 10.33 11.07 8.78
CA GLN A 434 11.21 11.04 7.61
C GLN A 434 10.47 10.69 6.31
N ILE A 435 9.50 9.76 6.38
CA ILE A 435 8.70 9.41 5.21
C ILE A 435 7.84 10.59 4.77
N LEU A 436 7.28 11.36 5.72
CA LEU A 436 6.49 12.56 5.43
C LEU A 436 7.37 13.68 4.84
N GLU A 437 8.55 13.93 5.42
CA GLU A 437 9.56 14.87 4.91
C GLU A 437 9.98 14.49 3.47
N THR A 438 10.22 13.20 3.22
CA THR A 438 10.54 12.68 1.88
C THR A 438 9.41 12.95 0.87
N PHE A 439 8.14 12.92 1.29
CA PHE A 439 7.03 13.26 0.42
C PHE A 439 6.92 14.76 0.19
N ASP A 440 7.14 15.57 1.23
CA ASP A 440 7.13 17.02 1.11
C ASP A 440 8.22 17.49 0.14
N GLU A 441 9.46 17.02 0.29
CA GLU A 441 10.57 17.29 -0.65
C GLU A 441 10.20 16.93 -2.10
N GLN A 442 9.60 15.76 -2.31
CA GLN A 442 9.17 15.32 -3.65
C GLN A 442 8.07 16.23 -4.25
N LEU A 443 7.23 16.84 -3.42
CA LEU A 443 6.09 17.66 -3.82
C LEU A 443 6.43 19.15 -3.92
N GLN A 444 7.35 19.66 -3.11
CA GLN A 444 7.89 21.03 -3.22
C GLN A 444 8.45 21.29 -4.62
N GLU A 445 8.99 20.25 -5.23
CA GLU A 445 9.62 20.29 -6.54
C GLU A 445 8.68 19.91 -7.69
N ALA A 446 7.44 19.53 -7.38
CA ALA A 446 6.47 19.07 -8.36
C ALA A 446 5.70 20.25 -8.97
N GLU A 447 5.56 20.24 -10.30
CA GLU A 447 4.61 21.13 -10.95
C GLU A 447 3.20 20.55 -10.77
N TRP A 448 2.21 21.39 -10.44
CA TRP A 448 0.84 20.92 -10.33
C TRP A 448 -0.13 21.78 -11.15
N THR A 449 -1.20 21.15 -11.61
CA THR A 449 -2.28 21.82 -12.34
C THR A 449 -3.63 21.31 -11.86
N GLU A 450 -4.59 22.22 -11.70
CA GLU A 450 -5.98 21.85 -11.41
C GLU A 450 -6.81 21.84 -12.70
N ARG A 451 -7.53 20.75 -12.94
CA ARG A 451 -8.57 20.65 -13.99
C ARG A 451 -9.74 19.81 -13.52
N ASP A 452 -10.95 20.34 -13.63
CA ASP A 452 -12.18 19.64 -13.21
C ASP A 452 -12.09 19.09 -11.77
N CYS A 453 -11.40 19.85 -10.90
CA CYS A 453 -11.02 19.52 -9.52
C CYS A 453 -10.27 18.19 -9.37
N THR A 454 -9.54 17.82 -10.41
CA THR A 454 -8.40 16.91 -10.32
C THR A 454 -7.14 17.75 -10.26
N LEU A 455 -6.38 17.59 -9.19
CA LEU A 455 -5.01 18.07 -9.10
C LEU A 455 -4.10 17.03 -9.76
N ARG A 456 -3.37 17.45 -10.78
CA ARG A 456 -2.34 16.64 -11.45
C ARG A 456 -0.98 17.19 -11.06
N TYR A 457 -0.17 16.35 -10.41
CA TYR A 457 1.21 16.64 -10.05
C TYR A 457 2.13 15.96 -11.06
N GLU A 458 3.10 16.68 -11.59
CA GLU A 458 4.22 16.19 -12.37
C GLU A 458 5.46 16.26 -11.49
N LEU A 459 5.87 15.11 -10.96
CA LEU A 459 7.07 15.00 -10.15
C LEU A 459 8.31 15.17 -11.04
N ARG A 460 9.45 15.61 -10.49
CA ARG A 460 10.70 15.79 -11.25
C ARG A 460 11.17 14.59 -12.06
N ASN A 461 10.76 13.39 -11.64
CA ASN A 461 11.08 12.14 -12.33
C ASN A 461 10.15 11.83 -13.53
N GLY A 462 9.25 12.74 -13.89
CA GLY A 462 8.26 12.58 -14.95
C GLY A 462 7.06 11.69 -14.59
N GLN A 463 6.95 11.25 -13.33
CA GLN A 463 5.75 10.55 -12.87
C GLN A 463 4.62 11.52 -12.60
N PHE A 464 3.42 11.06 -12.91
CA PHE A 464 2.20 11.79 -12.63
C PHE A 464 1.47 11.21 -11.43
N TYR A 465 1.03 12.08 -10.53
CA TYR A 465 0.13 11.75 -9.44
C TYR A 465 -1.17 12.54 -9.59
N PHE A 466 -2.29 11.91 -9.29
CA PHE A 466 -3.62 12.49 -9.51
C PHE A 466 -4.42 12.46 -8.21
N VAL A 467 -5.03 13.59 -7.89
CA VAL A 467 -5.86 13.77 -6.70
C VAL A 467 -7.18 14.39 -7.14
N GLN A 468 -8.24 13.59 -7.17
CA GLN A 468 -9.60 14.09 -7.41
C GLN A 468 -10.17 14.63 -6.11
N LEU A 469 -10.35 15.94 -5.95
CA LEU A 469 -10.96 16.57 -4.77
C LEU A 469 -12.39 16.06 -4.56
N THR A 470 -12.75 15.78 -3.30
CA THR A 470 -14.14 15.47 -2.93
C THR A 470 -14.97 16.75 -2.86
N ASP A 471 -16.30 16.62 -2.88
CA ASP A 471 -17.18 17.79 -2.71
C ASP A 471 -16.99 18.43 -1.32
N GLU A 472 -16.74 17.62 -0.28
CA GLU A 472 -16.41 18.11 1.07
C GLU A 472 -15.09 18.90 1.10
N GLU A 473 -14.04 18.43 0.42
CA GLU A 473 -12.77 19.17 0.33
C GLU A 473 -12.93 20.46 -0.48
N ARG A 474 -13.80 20.48 -1.49
CA ARG A 474 -14.12 21.70 -2.26
C ARG A 474 -14.92 22.72 -1.45
N GLU A 475 -15.76 22.26 -0.54
CA GLU A 475 -16.47 23.15 0.38
C GLU A 475 -15.53 23.71 1.44
N PHE A 476 -14.48 22.95 1.80
CA PHE A 476 -13.52 23.33 2.83
C PHE A 476 -12.38 24.22 2.34
N PHE A 477 -11.99 24.10 1.07
CA PHE A 477 -10.90 24.89 0.51
C PHE A 477 -11.40 25.84 -0.57
N ASP A 478 -10.93 27.09 -0.52
CA ASP A 478 -11.18 28.06 -1.56
C ASP A 478 -10.68 27.56 -2.92
N VAL A 479 -11.42 27.90 -3.98
CA VAL A 479 -11.05 27.58 -5.37
C VAL A 479 -10.75 28.89 -6.11
N PRO A 480 -9.53 29.08 -6.64
CA PRO A 480 -8.45 28.10 -6.75
C PRO A 480 -7.73 27.83 -5.42
N LEU A 481 -7.25 26.58 -5.24
CA LEU A 481 -6.46 26.21 -4.07
C LEU A 481 -5.19 27.07 -3.98
N GLU A 482 -4.84 27.48 -2.77
CA GLU A 482 -3.54 28.06 -2.49
C GLU A 482 -2.42 27.05 -2.78
N ASP A 483 -1.27 27.55 -3.24
CA ASP A 483 -0.12 26.72 -3.63
C ASP A 483 0.34 25.80 -2.49
N GLU A 484 0.31 26.28 -1.25
CA GLU A 484 0.68 25.49 -0.08
C GLU A 484 -0.33 24.37 0.18
N VAL A 485 -1.63 24.68 0.22
CA VAL A 485 -2.69 23.67 0.43
C VAL A 485 -2.65 22.60 -0.66
N ALA A 486 -2.51 23.00 -1.93
CA ALA A 486 -2.39 22.08 -3.05
C ALA A 486 -1.19 21.14 -2.88
N ARG A 487 -0.02 21.64 -2.47
CA ARG A 487 1.18 20.81 -2.26
C ARG A 487 1.00 19.75 -1.18
N TRP A 488 0.29 20.06 -0.08
CA TRP A 488 0.16 19.15 1.06
C TRP A 488 -1.01 18.15 0.91
N MET A 489 -1.96 18.46 0.02
CA MET A 489 -3.15 17.63 -0.22
C MET A 489 -2.85 16.13 -0.48
N PRO A 490 -1.83 15.75 -1.28
CA PRO A 490 -1.46 14.35 -1.46
C PRO A 490 -1.05 13.66 -0.16
N ILE A 491 -0.28 14.33 0.70
CA ILE A 491 0.21 13.79 1.97
C ILE A 491 -0.93 13.65 2.98
N LEU A 492 -1.80 14.66 3.07
CA LEU A 492 -3.00 14.59 3.92
C LEU A 492 -3.89 13.42 3.54
N ARG A 493 -4.11 13.21 2.23
CA ARG A 493 -4.86 12.05 1.74
C ARG A 493 -4.17 10.73 2.02
N PHE A 494 -2.86 10.67 1.84
CA PHE A 494 -2.05 9.50 2.18
C PHE A 494 -2.26 9.08 3.65
N CYS A 495 -2.22 10.06 4.56
CA CYS A 495 -2.44 9.85 5.99
C CYS A 495 -3.90 9.44 6.28
N ARG A 496 -4.89 10.17 5.74
CA ARG A 496 -6.34 9.86 5.89
C ARG A 496 -6.72 8.47 5.37
N GLN A 497 -6.09 8.03 4.27
CA GLN A 497 -6.25 6.69 3.70
C GLN A 497 -5.55 5.59 4.51
N ARG A 498 -4.90 5.94 5.62
CA ARG A 498 -4.20 5.02 6.53
C ARG A 498 -3.07 4.27 5.83
N GLN A 499 -2.36 4.95 4.93
CA GLN A 499 -1.21 4.39 4.22
C GLN A 499 0.06 4.43 5.08
N LEU A 500 0.16 5.33 6.06
CA LEU A 500 1.25 5.34 7.05
C LEU A 500 0.80 4.72 8.37
N THR A 501 1.51 3.70 8.84
CA THR A 501 1.23 3.05 10.14
C THR A 501 2.48 2.93 11.00
N GLY A 502 2.37 3.31 12.27
CA GLY A 502 3.38 3.04 13.30
C GLY A 502 2.83 2.16 14.42
N VAL A 503 3.66 1.26 14.94
CA VAL A 503 3.30 0.44 16.09
C VAL A 503 4.42 0.49 17.11
N ASP A 504 4.06 0.71 18.38
CA ASP A 504 4.98 0.54 19.48
C ASP A 504 4.28 -0.11 20.68
N ILE A 505 5.02 -0.89 21.46
CA ILE A 505 4.49 -1.51 22.68
C ILE A 505 4.64 -0.58 23.89
N ASP A 506 5.66 0.28 23.88
CA ASP A 506 5.91 1.24 24.94
C ASP A 506 4.93 2.41 24.82
N ARG A 507 4.21 2.66 25.92
CA ARG A 507 3.18 3.71 25.96
C ARG A 507 3.79 5.09 25.71
N PHE A 508 4.95 5.36 26.28
CA PHE A 508 5.57 6.68 26.20
C PHE A 508 6.10 6.93 24.79
N ALA A 509 6.72 5.93 24.16
CA ALA A 509 7.09 5.94 22.73
C ALA A 509 5.88 6.21 21.83
N HIS A 510 4.80 5.43 22.00
CA HIS A 510 3.56 5.59 21.23
C HIS A 510 2.96 7.00 21.35
N ARG A 511 2.93 7.56 22.57
CA ARG A 511 2.43 8.93 22.80
C ARG A 511 3.36 9.98 22.21
N SER A 512 4.67 9.75 22.30
CA SER A 512 5.68 10.63 21.71
C SER A 512 5.53 10.68 20.19
N SER A 513 5.38 9.52 19.53
CA SER A 513 5.14 9.48 18.08
C SER A 513 3.82 10.13 17.68
N ALA A 514 2.75 9.95 18.47
CA ALA A 514 1.47 10.61 18.19
C ALA A 514 1.58 12.13 18.25
N LEU A 515 2.28 12.67 19.25
CA LEU A 515 2.49 14.10 19.34
C LEU A 515 3.47 14.62 18.28
N ALA A 516 4.56 13.89 18.01
CA ALA A 516 5.55 14.24 16.98
C ALA A 516 4.88 14.48 15.62
N VAL A 517 4.01 13.55 15.22
CA VAL A 517 3.30 13.63 13.94
C VAL A 517 2.20 14.70 13.97
N ALA A 518 1.55 14.92 15.12
CA ALA A 518 0.56 16.00 15.26
C ALA A 518 1.20 17.40 15.19
N ILE A 519 2.39 17.58 15.76
CA ILE A 519 3.17 18.83 15.67
C ILE A 519 3.48 19.16 14.20
N GLN A 520 3.73 18.13 13.38
CA GLN A 520 3.98 18.23 11.94
C GLN A 520 2.70 18.40 11.11
N GLY A 521 1.52 18.50 11.74
CA GLY A 521 0.25 18.71 11.05
C GLY A 521 -0.39 17.46 10.46
N PHE A 522 0.03 16.25 10.85
CA PHE A 522 -0.47 14.98 10.29
C PHE A 522 -1.16 14.04 11.31
N PRO A 523 -2.11 14.52 12.12
CA PRO A 523 -2.70 13.72 13.20
C PRO A 523 -3.40 12.43 12.73
N GLU A 524 -3.70 12.27 11.45
CA GLU A 524 -4.36 11.10 10.86
C GLU A 524 -3.45 9.88 10.66
N VAL A 525 -2.14 10.00 10.87
CA VAL A 525 -1.22 8.84 10.82
C VAL A 525 -1.66 7.78 11.83
N VAL A 526 -1.74 6.53 11.37
CA VAL A 526 -2.29 5.45 12.20
C VAL A 526 -1.22 4.92 13.15
N LEU A 527 -1.37 5.22 14.43
CA LEU A 527 -0.50 4.71 15.47
C LEU A 527 -1.21 3.68 16.34
N HIS A 528 -0.52 2.60 16.68
CA HIS A 528 -1.05 1.55 17.56
C HIS A 528 -0.12 1.31 18.76
N GLN A 529 -0.70 1.34 19.96
CA GLN A 529 -0.03 0.90 21.18
C GLN A 529 -0.26 -0.61 21.40
N GLU A 530 0.52 -1.47 20.76
CA GLU A 530 0.40 -2.92 20.91
C GLU A 530 1.68 -3.67 20.51
N ASN A 531 1.76 -4.95 20.83
CA ASN A 531 2.88 -5.78 20.40
C ASN A 531 2.75 -6.14 18.90
N ALA A 532 3.57 -5.53 18.05
CA ALA A 532 3.58 -5.76 16.61
C ALA A 532 3.83 -7.22 16.20
N LEU A 533 4.57 -7.99 17.02
CA LEU A 533 4.85 -9.41 16.78
C LEU A 533 3.59 -10.27 16.89
N THR A 534 2.61 -9.86 17.69
CA THR A 534 1.39 -10.62 17.98
C THR A 534 0.09 -9.91 17.54
N SER A 535 0.18 -8.68 17.03
CA SER A 535 -1.00 -7.92 16.62
C SER A 535 -1.75 -8.59 15.47
N ASN A 536 -3.06 -8.74 15.63
CA ASN A 536 -3.95 -9.19 14.54
C ASN A 536 -4.47 -8.02 13.70
N LYS A 537 -4.22 -6.77 14.09
CA LYS A 537 -4.63 -5.58 13.32
C LYS A 537 -3.72 -5.34 12.13
N LEU A 538 -2.43 -5.69 12.28
CA LEU A 538 -1.47 -5.69 11.20
C LEU A 538 -1.78 -6.86 10.25
N GLY A 539 -2.46 -6.56 9.14
CA GLY A 539 -2.78 -7.55 8.12
C GLY A 539 -1.52 -8.18 7.51
N SER A 540 -1.53 -9.49 7.29
CA SER A 540 -0.44 -10.17 6.56
C SER A 540 -0.40 -9.73 5.09
N SER A 541 0.81 -9.55 4.56
CA SER A 541 1.07 -9.18 3.16
C SER A 541 0.30 -7.95 2.70
N ALA A 542 0.24 -6.94 3.57
CA ALA A 542 -0.55 -5.73 3.38
C ALA A 542 0.30 -4.49 3.12
N TYR A 543 1.63 -4.56 3.32
CA TYR A 543 2.49 -3.39 3.31
C TYR A 543 3.52 -3.45 2.18
N ASP A 544 3.70 -2.32 1.53
CA ASP A 544 4.59 -2.10 0.40
C ASP A 544 6.00 -1.81 0.89
N ILE A 545 6.11 -1.17 2.05
CA ILE A 545 7.35 -0.93 2.74
C ILE A 545 7.16 -1.28 4.22
N VAL A 546 8.07 -2.09 4.76
CA VAL A 546 8.22 -2.31 6.19
C VAL A 546 9.62 -1.85 6.59
N LEU A 547 9.70 -0.78 7.38
CA LEU A 547 10.98 -0.24 7.84
C LEU A 547 11.00 -0.05 9.36
N GLY A 548 12.16 -0.10 10.01
CA GLY A 548 12.25 0.21 11.44
C GLY A 548 13.55 -0.25 12.11
N ASP A 549 13.69 0.16 13.37
CA ASP A 549 14.82 -0.15 14.26
C ASP A 549 14.36 -1.05 15.43
N PRO A 550 14.23 -2.37 15.21
CA PRO A 550 13.74 -3.28 16.24
C PRO A 550 14.65 -3.36 17.47
N PRO A 551 14.10 -3.68 18.65
CA PRO A 551 14.88 -3.80 19.88
C PRO A 551 16.04 -4.79 19.74
N VAL A 552 17.24 -4.39 20.15
CA VAL A 552 18.50 -5.10 19.88
C VAL A 552 18.74 -6.35 20.75
N HIS A 553 17.96 -6.57 21.81
CA HIS A 553 18.21 -7.63 22.79
C HIS A 553 17.39 -8.91 22.57
N GLY A 554 18.00 -10.06 22.90
CA GLY A 554 17.35 -11.38 22.89
C GLY A 554 16.94 -11.84 21.48
N ASP A 555 15.81 -12.55 21.38
CA ASP A 555 15.27 -13.04 20.11
C ASP A 555 14.38 -12.01 19.38
N SER A 556 14.29 -10.78 19.89
CA SER A 556 13.44 -9.72 19.35
C SER A 556 13.80 -9.39 17.89
N PRO A 557 15.07 -9.10 17.52
CA PRO A 557 15.42 -8.77 16.14
C PRO A 557 15.02 -9.86 15.13
N ILE A 558 15.24 -11.13 15.50
CA ILE A 558 14.87 -12.29 14.66
C ILE A 558 13.35 -12.37 14.48
N SER A 559 12.60 -12.10 15.55
CA SER A 559 11.15 -12.13 15.54
C SER A 559 10.58 -10.99 14.69
N PHE A 560 11.15 -9.79 14.78
CA PHE A 560 10.78 -8.64 13.94
C PHE A 560 11.12 -8.89 12.46
N LEU A 561 12.29 -9.44 12.14
CA LEU A 561 12.62 -9.82 10.76
C LEU A 561 11.61 -10.84 10.19
N ARG A 562 11.27 -11.88 10.95
CA ARG A 562 10.23 -12.84 10.53
C ARG A 562 8.87 -12.19 10.38
N ARG A 563 8.54 -11.24 11.25
CA ARG A 563 7.27 -10.52 11.21
C ARG A 563 7.21 -9.61 9.99
N ALA A 564 8.26 -8.87 9.67
CA ALA A 564 8.35 -8.04 8.48
C ALA A 564 8.15 -8.86 7.19
N LEU A 565 8.74 -10.07 7.11
CA LEU A 565 8.52 -10.99 5.99
C LEU A 565 7.06 -11.42 5.79
N LEU A 566 6.28 -11.46 6.88
CA LEU A 566 4.86 -11.79 6.85
C LEU A 566 3.98 -10.57 6.54
N LEU A 567 4.44 -9.37 6.89
CA LEU A 567 3.68 -8.12 6.73
C LEU A 567 3.88 -7.51 5.34
N ALA A 568 5.08 -7.62 4.76
CA ALA A 568 5.38 -7.14 3.43
C ALA A 568 4.57 -7.92 2.35
N LYS A 569 3.96 -7.19 1.41
CA LYS A 569 3.34 -7.77 0.21
C LYS A 569 4.43 -8.39 -0.67
N PRO A 570 4.10 -9.31 -1.58
CA PRO A 570 5.04 -9.71 -2.64
C PRO A 570 5.44 -8.48 -3.46
N GLY A 571 6.75 -8.31 -3.68
CA GLY A 571 7.38 -7.10 -4.23
C GLY A 571 7.71 -6.02 -3.20
N GLY A 572 7.19 -6.13 -1.97
CA GLY A 572 7.36 -5.13 -0.92
C GLY A 572 8.81 -5.04 -0.40
N LYS A 573 9.21 -3.84 -0.04
CA LYS A 573 10.52 -3.48 0.50
C LYS A 573 10.55 -3.74 2.01
N ILE A 574 11.66 -4.30 2.51
CA ILE A 574 11.90 -4.52 3.94
C ILE A 574 13.26 -3.91 4.28
N LEU A 575 13.28 -2.93 5.19
CA LEU A 575 14.48 -2.22 5.65
C LEU A 575 14.57 -2.26 7.18
N LEU A 576 15.42 -3.11 7.75
CA LEU A 576 15.53 -3.22 9.21
C LEU A 576 16.96 -2.95 9.67
N LEU A 577 17.11 -2.11 10.70
CA LEU A 577 18.36 -2.00 11.45
C LEU A 577 18.44 -3.15 12.44
N LEU A 578 19.38 -4.06 12.21
CA LEU A 578 19.56 -5.25 13.03
C LEU A 578 20.91 -5.16 13.75
N PRO A 579 21.03 -5.72 14.97
CA PRO A 579 22.30 -5.78 15.67
C PRO A 579 23.42 -6.38 14.82
N ASP A 580 24.61 -5.76 14.79
CA ASP A 580 25.76 -6.26 14.01
C ASP A 580 26.18 -7.67 14.47
N ASP A 581 25.92 -8.04 15.72
CA ASP A 581 26.20 -9.37 16.25
C ASP A 581 25.35 -10.48 15.61
N MET A 582 24.25 -10.15 14.93
CA MET A 582 23.51 -11.08 14.08
C MET A 582 24.27 -11.42 12.80
N PHE A 583 25.28 -10.62 12.45
CA PHE A 583 26.04 -10.74 11.22
C PHE A 583 27.47 -11.24 11.47
N GLU A 584 28.00 -11.99 10.51
CA GLU A 584 29.40 -12.42 10.48
C GLU A 584 29.90 -12.26 9.04
N TYR A 585 30.86 -11.35 8.80
CA TYR A 585 31.30 -11.00 7.45
C TYR A 585 30.14 -10.54 6.54
N GLY A 586 29.22 -9.72 7.07
CA GLY A 586 28.07 -9.20 6.32
C GLY A 586 26.96 -10.22 6.04
N ARG A 587 26.96 -11.39 6.69
CA ARG A 587 25.92 -12.43 6.52
C ARG A 587 25.20 -12.73 7.84
N ILE A 588 23.92 -13.08 7.79
CA ILE A 588 23.20 -13.52 8.99
C ILE A 588 23.81 -14.83 9.51
N LYS A 589 24.28 -14.85 10.76
CA LYS A 589 24.89 -16.03 11.44
C LYS A 589 23.95 -17.22 11.48
N ASN A 590 22.69 -16.98 11.83
CA ASN A 590 21.67 -18.02 11.92
C ASN A 590 21.34 -18.58 10.53
N THR A 591 21.84 -19.79 10.24
CA THR A 591 21.71 -20.43 8.93
C THR A 591 20.25 -20.71 8.56
N THR A 592 19.41 -21.09 9.52
CA THR A 592 17.98 -21.33 9.29
C THR A 592 17.26 -20.04 8.90
N LEU A 593 17.51 -18.95 9.62
CA LEU A 593 16.95 -17.64 9.31
C LEU A 593 17.44 -17.11 7.97
N ARG A 594 18.74 -17.27 7.68
CA ARG A 594 19.33 -16.89 6.38
C ARG A 594 18.69 -17.65 5.22
N ASN A 595 18.54 -18.97 5.31
CA ASN A 595 17.86 -19.77 4.30
C ASN A 595 16.38 -19.39 4.14
N GLN A 596 15.70 -19.09 5.25
CA GLN A 596 14.34 -18.56 5.22
C GLN A 596 14.29 -17.21 4.48
N LEU A 597 15.22 -16.30 4.78
CA LEU A 597 15.28 -14.99 4.15
C LEU A 597 15.51 -15.11 2.63
N VAL A 598 16.52 -15.88 2.19
CA VAL A 598 16.84 -16.08 0.76
C VAL A 598 15.71 -16.77 -0.01
N SER A 599 15.00 -17.70 0.62
CA SER A 599 13.85 -18.36 -0.02
C SER A 599 12.65 -17.43 -0.18
N GLN A 600 12.52 -16.42 0.66
CA GLN A 600 11.37 -15.51 0.70
C GLN A 600 11.64 -14.14 0.08
N THR A 601 12.89 -13.76 -0.08
CA THR A 601 13.29 -12.40 -0.47
C THR A 601 14.46 -12.39 -1.44
N ILE A 602 14.57 -11.30 -2.18
CA ILE A 602 15.75 -10.85 -2.89
C ILE A 602 16.51 -9.93 -1.93
N VAL A 603 17.65 -10.38 -1.40
CA VAL A 603 18.48 -9.55 -0.52
C VAL A 603 19.22 -8.54 -1.39
N LYS A 604 18.98 -7.25 -1.18
CA LYS A 604 19.53 -6.16 -2.00
C LYS A 604 20.80 -5.59 -1.39
N ALA A 605 20.76 -5.26 -0.10
CA ALA A 605 21.92 -4.75 0.60
C ALA A 605 22.02 -5.25 2.03
N VAL A 606 23.26 -5.38 2.49
CA VAL A 606 23.63 -5.50 3.90
C VAL A 606 24.68 -4.43 4.17
N ILE A 607 24.29 -3.36 4.87
CA ILE A 607 25.14 -2.17 5.07
C ILE A 607 25.39 -2.01 6.55
N ARG A 608 26.65 -2.11 6.95
CA ARG A 608 27.05 -1.89 8.34
C ARG A 608 27.09 -0.39 8.63
N MET A 609 26.34 0.02 9.64
CA MET A 609 26.29 1.42 10.07
C MET A 609 27.49 1.77 10.96
N PRO A 610 27.80 3.07 11.14
CA PRO A 610 28.83 3.50 12.08
C PRO A 610 28.54 3.03 13.51
N GLU A 611 29.59 2.91 14.33
CA GLU A 611 29.46 2.58 15.75
C GLU A 611 28.87 3.77 16.51
N ALA A 612 27.81 3.55 17.28
CA ALA A 612 27.17 4.55 18.11
C ALA A 612 28.03 4.90 19.34
N GLU A 613 27.68 6.00 20.03
CA GLU A 613 28.44 6.47 21.20
C GLU A 613 28.49 5.45 22.35
N ASP A 614 27.49 4.58 22.45
CA ASP A 614 27.44 3.50 23.43
C ASP A 614 28.27 2.27 23.04
N GLY A 615 28.97 2.32 21.90
CA GLY A 615 29.75 1.22 21.32
C GLY A 615 28.88 0.16 20.62
N SER A 616 27.58 0.37 20.53
CA SER A 616 26.70 -0.52 19.78
C SER A 616 26.87 -0.28 18.29
N ARG A 617 26.80 -1.37 17.52
CA ARG A 617 26.86 -1.30 16.06
C ARG A 617 25.67 -2.03 15.47
N GLN A 618 25.06 -1.42 14.46
CA GLN A 618 23.92 -1.96 13.75
C GLN A 618 24.27 -2.19 12.28
N THR A 619 23.50 -3.06 11.64
CA THR A 619 23.59 -3.36 10.21
C THR A 619 22.20 -3.23 9.61
N LEU A 620 22.08 -2.37 8.59
CA LEU A 620 20.89 -2.24 7.79
C LEU A 620 20.77 -3.44 6.83
N LEU A 621 19.65 -4.15 6.94
CA LEU A 621 19.26 -5.20 6.00
C LEU A 621 18.17 -4.66 5.08
N TYR A 622 18.45 -4.60 3.78
CA TYR A 622 17.49 -4.24 2.74
C TYR A 622 17.15 -5.44 1.85
N CYS A 623 15.87 -5.79 1.79
CA CYS A 623 15.35 -6.92 1.02
C CYS A 623 14.08 -6.54 0.25
N LEU A 624 13.82 -7.23 -0.86
CA LEU A 624 12.51 -7.23 -1.55
C LEU A 624 11.82 -8.57 -1.35
N ARG A 625 10.52 -8.58 -1.02
CA ARG A 625 9.73 -9.81 -0.93
C ARG A 625 9.53 -10.38 -2.33
N LYS A 626 9.80 -11.68 -2.53
CA LYS A 626 9.60 -12.32 -3.84
C LYS A 626 8.12 -12.39 -4.23
N HIS A 627 7.77 -12.19 -5.51
CA HIS A 627 6.44 -12.54 -6.02
C HIS A 627 6.31 -14.04 -6.22
N HIS A 628 7.36 -14.67 -6.74
CA HIS A 628 7.38 -16.09 -7.06
C HIS A 628 8.70 -16.75 -6.66
N ASP A 629 8.65 -18.04 -6.34
CA ASP A 629 9.83 -18.83 -5.99
C ASP A 629 10.85 -18.92 -7.15
N ALA A 630 10.40 -18.66 -8.38
CA ALA A 630 11.23 -18.65 -9.59
C ALA A 630 12.10 -17.40 -9.73
N GLU A 631 11.92 -16.37 -8.90
CA GLU A 631 12.82 -15.22 -8.85
C GLU A 631 14.21 -15.70 -8.39
N GLN A 632 15.09 -15.79 -9.38
CA GLN A 632 16.41 -16.40 -9.32
C GLN A 632 17.42 -15.54 -8.57
N GLU A 633 18.57 -16.18 -8.34
CA GLU A 633 19.78 -15.72 -7.69
C GLU A 633 20.11 -14.26 -8.03
N SER A 634 20.24 -13.44 -6.99
CA SER A 634 20.58 -12.03 -7.10
C SER A 634 22.00 -11.80 -6.58
N ASP A 635 22.63 -10.79 -7.11
CA ASP A 635 23.80 -10.19 -6.47
C ASP A 635 23.33 -9.40 -5.22
N VAL A 636 24.19 -9.33 -4.21
CA VAL A 636 23.96 -8.66 -2.92
C VAL A 636 25.07 -7.64 -2.72
N PHE A 637 24.70 -6.38 -2.46
CA PHE A 637 25.66 -5.36 -2.03
C PHE A 637 25.97 -5.52 -0.54
N ILE A 638 27.25 -5.65 -0.20
CA ILE A 638 27.73 -5.66 1.19
C ILE A 638 28.59 -4.42 1.36
N GLY A 639 28.14 -3.50 2.21
CA GLY A 639 28.81 -2.23 2.44
C GLY A 639 29.05 -1.91 3.91
N GLU A 640 29.88 -0.91 4.16
CA GLU A 640 30.19 -0.36 5.47
C GLU A 640 30.34 1.15 5.37
N ILE A 641 29.77 1.87 6.33
CA ILE A 641 29.85 3.32 6.43
C ILE A 641 30.85 3.68 7.52
N ASP A 642 31.80 4.55 7.20
CA ASP A 642 32.99 4.79 8.02
C ASP A 642 32.71 5.61 9.29
N GLY A 643 31.73 6.51 9.27
CA GLY A 643 31.42 7.41 10.40
C GLY A 643 30.10 8.16 10.24
N PHE A 644 29.55 8.64 11.35
CA PHE A 644 28.30 9.43 11.34
C PHE A 644 28.47 10.78 10.64
N ASP A 645 29.63 11.43 10.76
CA ASP A 645 29.92 12.69 10.05
C ASP A 645 29.89 12.50 8.54
N GLY A 646 30.50 11.41 8.05
CA GLY A 646 30.47 11.05 6.64
C GLY A 646 29.05 10.72 6.17
N LEU A 647 28.28 9.97 6.98
CA LEU A 647 26.88 9.66 6.70
C LEU A 647 26.01 10.92 6.61
N ALA A 648 26.20 11.86 7.54
CA ALA A 648 25.49 13.13 7.55
C ALA A 648 25.82 13.96 6.30
N ALA A 649 27.11 14.10 5.95
CA ALA A 649 27.54 14.79 4.74
C ALA A 649 26.99 14.13 3.46
N LEU A 650 26.93 12.80 3.42
CA LEU A 650 26.35 12.06 2.31
C LEU A 650 24.85 12.33 2.15
N VAL A 651 24.11 12.38 3.26
CA VAL A 651 22.68 12.72 3.25
C VAL A 651 22.47 14.17 2.81
N GLU A 652 23.24 15.11 3.35
CA GLU A 652 23.16 16.53 3.01
C GLU A 652 23.33 16.78 1.50
N VAL A 653 24.21 16.02 0.85
CA VAL A 653 24.44 16.13 -0.61
C VAL A 653 23.27 15.59 -1.44
N LEU A 654 22.48 14.67 -0.90
CA LEU A 654 21.26 14.23 -1.57
C LEU A 654 20.13 15.24 -1.43
N GLU A 655 20.05 15.91 -0.28
CA GLU A 655 19.06 16.95 -0.01
C GLU A 655 19.41 18.25 -0.77
N ALA A 656 20.69 18.52 -1.00
CA ALA A 656 21.17 19.65 -1.77
C ALA A 656 22.14 19.21 -2.88
N PRO A 657 21.61 18.77 -4.06
CA PRO A 657 22.43 18.27 -5.16
C PRO A 657 23.46 19.26 -5.71
N GLU A 658 23.29 20.56 -5.43
CA GLU A 658 24.25 21.60 -5.80
C GLU A 658 25.54 21.57 -4.97
N LEU A 659 25.53 20.90 -3.81
CA LEU A 659 26.71 20.70 -2.99
C LEU A 659 27.61 19.62 -3.62
N SER A 660 28.71 20.05 -4.23
CA SER A 660 29.73 19.11 -4.71
C SER A 660 30.49 18.52 -3.52
N MET A 661 30.46 17.20 -3.36
CA MET A 661 31.40 16.52 -2.47
C MET A 661 32.80 16.50 -3.05
N THR A 662 33.81 16.46 -2.18
CA THR A 662 35.18 16.18 -2.60
C THR A 662 35.25 14.77 -3.15
N VAL A 663 35.34 14.67 -4.47
CA VAL A 663 35.52 13.40 -5.17
C VAL A 663 36.87 12.82 -4.80
N THR A 664 36.89 11.61 -4.26
CA THR A 664 38.13 10.87 -4.11
C THR A 664 38.54 10.32 -5.48
N ASP A 665 39.84 10.26 -5.78
CA ASP A 665 40.35 9.66 -7.02
C ASP A 665 40.22 8.11 -7.03
N GLU A 666 39.50 7.52 -6.07
CA GLU A 666 39.35 6.08 -5.97
C GLU A 666 38.43 5.53 -7.07
N VAL A 667 38.93 4.52 -7.78
CA VAL A 667 38.18 3.87 -8.86
C VAL A 667 37.18 2.89 -8.25
N ILE A 668 35.88 3.17 -8.42
CA ILE A 668 34.81 2.25 -8.02
C ILE A 668 34.80 1.04 -8.95
N ASP A 669 34.72 -0.16 -8.37
CA ASP A 669 34.57 -1.41 -9.13
C ASP A 669 33.35 -1.33 -10.07
N GLY A 670 33.58 -1.51 -11.37
CA GLY A 670 32.54 -1.47 -12.39
C GLY A 670 31.41 -2.48 -12.17
N ARG A 671 31.66 -3.62 -11.50
CA ARG A 671 30.61 -4.57 -11.11
C ARG A 671 29.68 -3.97 -10.06
N VAL A 672 30.23 -3.23 -9.09
CA VAL A 672 29.44 -2.52 -8.06
C VAL A 672 28.57 -1.46 -8.70
N VAL A 673 29.15 -0.64 -9.59
CA VAL A 673 28.39 0.39 -10.34
C VAL A 673 27.26 -0.23 -11.15
N ASN A 674 27.54 -1.26 -11.94
CA ASN A 674 26.53 -1.95 -12.75
C ASN A 674 25.42 -2.56 -11.90
N TYR A 675 25.76 -3.14 -10.75
CA TYR A 675 24.77 -3.67 -9.81
C TYR A 675 23.87 -2.57 -9.27
N ILE A 676 24.45 -1.46 -8.81
CA ILE A 676 23.69 -0.34 -8.25
C ILE A 676 22.73 0.23 -9.30
N LEU A 677 23.22 0.51 -10.51
CA LEU A 677 22.43 1.07 -11.61
C LEU A 677 21.30 0.14 -12.09
N SER A 678 21.45 -1.18 -11.93
CA SER A 678 20.43 -2.16 -12.34
C SER A 678 19.45 -2.53 -11.22
N SER A 679 19.81 -2.30 -9.96
CA SER A 679 19.07 -2.82 -8.79
C SER A 679 18.30 -1.76 -8.00
N TYR A 680 18.67 -0.49 -8.13
CA TYR A 680 18.13 0.64 -7.38
C TYR A 680 17.61 1.71 -8.33
N GLN A 681 16.69 2.55 -7.84
CA GLN A 681 16.18 3.70 -8.57
C GLN A 681 16.58 4.99 -7.83
N ARG A 682 16.24 6.12 -8.43
CA ARG A 682 16.32 7.52 -7.94
C ARG A 682 17.37 7.81 -6.84
N SER A 683 16.91 8.05 -5.61
CA SER A 683 17.73 8.51 -4.49
C SER A 683 18.62 7.37 -3.99
N ALA A 684 18.15 6.13 -4.07
CA ALA A 684 18.91 4.98 -3.61
C ALA A 684 20.19 4.75 -4.44
N TYR A 685 20.13 4.88 -5.77
CA TYR A 685 21.35 4.73 -6.58
C TYR A 685 22.30 5.92 -6.41
N ASN A 686 21.78 7.15 -6.33
CA ASN A 686 22.58 8.36 -6.09
C ASN A 686 23.31 8.26 -4.74
N LEU A 687 22.58 7.87 -3.69
CA LEU A 687 23.08 7.66 -2.34
C LEU A 687 24.27 6.68 -2.32
N LEU A 688 24.09 5.50 -2.92
CA LEU A 688 25.12 4.47 -2.91
C LEU A 688 26.33 4.85 -3.77
N LEU A 689 26.12 5.44 -4.95
CA LEU A 689 27.23 5.85 -5.81
C LEU A 689 28.01 7.02 -5.22
N GLU A 690 27.34 8.01 -4.66
CA GLU A 690 28.01 9.17 -4.06
C GLU A 690 28.74 8.80 -2.77
N GLY A 691 28.15 7.90 -1.96
CA GLY A 691 28.83 7.31 -0.82
C GLY A 691 30.13 6.59 -1.22
N LEU A 692 30.10 5.83 -2.32
CA LEU A 692 31.29 5.15 -2.85
C LEU A 692 32.32 6.13 -3.42
N ARG A 693 31.89 7.18 -4.14
CA ARG A 693 32.80 8.19 -4.73
C ARG A 693 33.53 9.03 -3.69
N SER A 694 32.87 9.27 -2.57
CA SER A 694 33.40 10.09 -1.49
C SER A 694 34.20 9.31 -0.45
N GLY A 695 34.21 7.98 -0.55
CA GLY A 695 34.83 7.11 0.44
C GLY A 695 34.04 7.00 1.74
N VAL A 696 32.86 7.61 1.86
CA VAL A 696 31.99 7.48 3.04
C VAL A 696 31.42 6.07 3.17
N LEU A 697 31.08 5.46 2.03
CA LEU A 697 30.57 4.10 1.92
C LEU A 697 31.61 3.26 1.19
N SER A 698 32.11 2.23 1.83
CA SER A 698 32.87 1.18 1.15
C SER A 698 31.96 -0.02 0.89
N GLY A 699 32.22 -0.80 -0.16
CA GLY A 699 31.39 -1.97 -0.42
C GLY A 699 31.82 -2.82 -1.60
N LYS A 700 31.22 -4.01 -1.67
CA LYS A 700 31.41 -4.97 -2.75
C LYS A 700 30.12 -5.69 -3.08
N VAL A 701 30.09 -6.27 -4.27
CA VAL A 701 28.96 -7.10 -4.72
C VAL A 701 29.38 -8.56 -4.73
N CYS A 702 28.59 -9.41 -4.09
CA CYS A 702 28.77 -10.87 -4.12
C CYS A 702 27.48 -11.55 -4.54
N HIS A 703 27.59 -12.77 -5.06
CA HIS A 703 26.42 -13.51 -5.47
C HIS A 703 25.67 -14.09 -4.25
N VAL A 704 24.34 -14.13 -4.25
CA VAL A 704 23.56 -14.61 -3.08
C VAL A 704 23.95 -16.03 -2.63
N ASN A 705 24.38 -16.89 -3.57
CA ASN A 705 24.89 -18.22 -3.21
C ASN A 705 26.21 -18.16 -2.42
N GLU A 706 27.10 -17.22 -2.76
CA GLU A 706 28.35 -17.00 -2.03
C GLU A 706 28.04 -16.46 -0.63
N TRP A 707 27.13 -15.48 -0.55
CA TRP A 707 26.61 -14.94 0.70
C TRP A 707 25.99 -16.03 1.59
N ASN A 708 25.24 -16.97 1.00
CA ASN A 708 24.54 -18.01 1.74
C ASN A 708 25.42 -19.22 2.13
N GLN A 709 26.32 -19.67 1.25
CA GLN A 709 27.17 -20.85 1.46
C GLN A 709 28.29 -20.60 2.47
N GLY A 710 28.62 -19.33 2.71
CA GLY A 710 29.51 -18.97 3.79
C GLY A 710 30.94 -19.45 3.63
N ARG A 711 31.37 -19.72 2.39
CA ARG A 711 32.81 -19.73 2.09
C ARG A 711 33.36 -18.42 2.60
N ARG A 712 34.44 -18.46 3.40
CA ARG A 712 35.19 -17.25 3.72
C ARG A 712 35.41 -16.54 2.39
N LEU A 713 34.84 -15.35 2.25
CA LEU A 713 35.22 -14.47 1.16
C LEU A 713 36.75 -14.44 1.21
N PRO A 714 37.46 -14.61 0.09
CA PRO A 714 38.90 -14.47 0.10
C PRO A 714 39.17 -13.15 0.80
N GLU A 715 39.84 -13.21 1.95
CA GLU A 715 40.35 -12.01 2.58
C GLU A 715 41.10 -11.31 1.46
N VAL A 716 40.77 -10.04 1.22
CA VAL A 716 41.57 -9.22 0.32
C VAL A 716 42.91 -9.17 1.03
N GLU A 717 43.78 -10.12 0.73
CA GLU A 717 45.17 -10.09 1.16
C GLU A 717 45.64 -8.74 0.64
N ASN A 718 45.95 -7.83 1.56
CA ASN A 718 46.49 -6.53 1.23
C ASN A 718 47.77 -6.76 0.42
N GLU A 719 47.66 -6.81 -0.90
CA GLU A 719 48.78 -6.98 -1.84
C GLU A 719 49.80 -5.82 -1.73
N ASN A 720 49.51 -4.80 -0.91
CA ASN A 720 50.40 -3.70 -0.58
C ASN A 720 51.56 -4.06 0.37
N GLU A 721 51.65 -5.29 0.92
CA GLU A 721 52.77 -5.66 1.80
C GLU A 721 54.02 -6.24 1.08
N TYR A 722 54.00 -6.43 -0.25
CA TYR A 722 55.11 -7.04 -1.00
C TYR A 722 55.90 -6.12 -1.97
N VAL A 723 55.79 -4.79 -1.86
CA VAL A 723 56.55 -3.85 -2.73
C VAL A 723 57.67 -3.08 -1.99
N LEU A 724 57.97 -3.41 -0.73
CA LEU A 724 59.15 -2.87 -0.03
C LEU A 724 60.08 -3.98 0.47
N SER A 725 60.77 -4.63 -0.47
CA SER A 725 62.03 -5.36 -0.19
C SER A 725 62.96 -5.33 -1.39
#